data_AF-A0A955B472-F1
#
_entry.id   AF-A0A955B472-F1
#
_cell.length_a   1.000
_cell.length_b   1.000
_cell.length_c   1.000
_cell.angle_alpha   90.00
_cell.angle_beta   90.00
_cell.angle_gamma   90.00
#
_symmetry.space_group_name_H-M   'P 1'
#
loop_
_entity.id
_entity.type
_entity.pdbx_description
1 polymer ?
#
loop_
_entity_poly.entity_id
_entity_poly.type
_entity_poly.pdbx_seq_one_letter_code
_entity_poly.pdbx_strand_id
1 'polypeptide(L)'
;CTGGRETQGNIYRIEWQESVALADGTAASIEAVLSTPQRNSAWARQKIALAKASIGDSWSDEIREAVFDRARTANQRRVALQLMELYGPKPDDDLLIELSKDTDASIRSQAASMMAGKKSVHINQRLEQLLNDPAPMVRRLTCESLARNGADVPVNLLFHVLASSDRFEAQAARRLLETMPVENWEFEILRSTDQRVFLTGATAMLTSSPTKLRAKRVIGRVNHLLQDYVSDDNFVDMLRVGQLALHRAQIQSDDVPAFAINMSEEYPSGNDRINRELVRILSHLQIVSIADRYFAELERGDLPEAERLHLATHLALIENGWTTQQKLKIFQYLEPPAQAGSSVPGYLQNVTREFGKSLSRPETELALQQGHEYPSAAMAAVLRLPETLSKSQIAQLIELDKKIAQLDSVAANRLKVSIVAVLVRDGSDSSIAYLQSLYEQADPRRKEIAFGAAEKLTRRNWDFVIEVLPELEADVAKTALANLKKISKWPKSPRPYRRVLQLTDRLDDDGIDAAIALLEYWQGYVSSAGKVPNDKALAAWQRWYAKTYPDEPSLDEIEATQGSVAEHAATDAFKSIGHSWDYEKLKTLVQSKSIENGSAKRGLLAFEKAECAKCHRFGTIGDSVGPDLTTLAKRFRDVEILEAIVEPSKVISEQYASKTVITVDGLTHSGIVAESTPGEYVVTKSDGRKTVVDKPEVDSIVPNPVSVMPSGLLDRLTEDEIRDLFVLLTNRKSQIAQKLERTSRRRPSIYE
;
A
#
# COMPACT_ATOMS: atom_id res chain seq x y z
N CYS A 1 1.57 1.56 18.93
CA CYS A 1 0.83 0.29 18.72
C CYS A 1 -0.05 0.46 17.50
N THR A 2 0.29 -0.18 16.39
CA THR A 2 -0.51 -0.24 15.17
C THR A 2 -1.54 -1.35 15.32
N GLY A 3 -2.83 -1.02 15.16
CA GLY A 3 -3.89 -2.02 14.98
C GLY A 3 -3.90 -2.48 13.52
N GLY A 4 -4.34 -3.72 13.27
CA GLY A 4 -4.25 -4.42 11.98
C GLY A 4 -5.11 -3.91 10.82
N ARG A 5 -5.21 -2.59 10.62
CA ARG A 5 -5.84 -1.95 9.44
C ARG A 5 -5.02 -0.78 8.87
N GLU A 6 -3.77 -0.59 9.30
CA GLU A 6 -2.86 0.46 8.77
C GLU A 6 -3.41 1.90 8.82
N THR A 7 -4.49 2.15 9.55
CA THR A 7 -4.88 3.51 9.90
C THR A 7 -3.82 4.05 10.85
N GLN A 8 -3.28 5.24 10.54
CA GLN A 8 -2.46 6.00 11.48
C GLN A 8 -3.35 6.41 12.67
N GLY A 9 -3.49 5.50 13.62
CA GLY A 9 -4.03 5.82 14.93
C GLY A 9 -3.04 6.75 15.61
N ASN A 10 -3.28 8.06 15.50
CA ASN A 10 -2.55 9.02 16.30
C ASN A 10 -2.84 8.72 17.78
N ILE A 11 -1.80 8.40 18.54
CA ILE A 11 -1.90 8.32 20.01
C ILE A 11 -1.89 9.75 20.51
N TYR A 12 -3.08 10.32 20.69
CA TYR A 12 -3.22 11.62 21.33
C TYR A 12 -2.94 11.46 22.83
N ARG A 13 -1.95 12.21 23.35
CA ARG A 13 -1.84 12.46 24.79
C ARG A 13 -2.74 13.65 25.11
N ILE A 14 -3.90 13.38 25.69
CA ILE A 14 -4.76 14.45 26.22
C ILE A 14 -4.11 14.92 27.52
N GLU A 15 -3.51 16.11 27.50
CA GLU A 15 -3.05 16.83 28.69
C GLU A 15 -4.05 17.91 29.05
N TRP A 16 -4.52 17.85 30.29
CA TRP A 16 -5.34 18.90 30.88
C TRP A 16 -4.45 20.10 31.21
N GLN A 17 -4.74 21.28 30.66
CA GLN A 17 -3.86 22.47 30.71
C GLN A 17 -3.99 23.33 31.98
N GLU A 18 -5.01 23.10 32.80
CA GLU A 18 -5.14 23.80 34.09
C GLU A 18 -4.49 22.97 35.20
N SER A 19 -3.78 23.60 36.12
CA SER A 19 -3.47 22.96 37.40
C SER A 19 -4.78 22.74 38.14
N VAL A 20 -5.33 21.53 38.07
CA VAL A 20 -6.36 21.14 39.03
C VAL A 20 -5.66 21.20 40.38
N ALA A 21 -6.05 22.15 41.22
CA ALA A 21 -5.73 22.05 42.64
C ALA A 21 -6.13 20.63 43.04
N LEU A 22 -5.15 19.84 43.53
CA LEU A 22 -5.42 18.49 44.05
C LEU A 22 -6.65 18.64 44.92
N ALA A 23 -7.77 18.00 44.54
CA ALA A 23 -9.01 18.15 45.26
C ALA A 23 -8.68 17.95 46.74
N ASP A 24 -9.02 18.95 47.55
CA ASP A 24 -8.73 18.96 48.98
C ASP A 24 -9.17 17.61 49.58
N GLY A 25 -8.29 17.09 50.42
CA GLY A 25 -8.34 15.74 50.95
C GLY A 25 -9.73 15.32 51.41
N THR A 26 -10.33 14.42 50.65
CA THR A 26 -11.10 13.35 51.27
C THR A 26 -10.09 12.26 51.58
N ALA A 27 -9.95 11.89 52.86
CA ALA A 27 -9.12 10.77 53.28
C ALA A 27 -9.43 9.58 52.35
N ALA A 28 -8.47 9.20 51.51
CA ALA A 28 -8.73 8.22 50.48
C ALA A 28 -8.79 6.85 51.15
N SER A 29 -9.98 6.26 51.23
CA SER A 29 -10.13 4.90 51.78
C SER A 29 -9.91 3.83 50.71
N ILE A 30 -9.69 2.60 51.16
CA ILE A 30 -9.61 1.44 50.28
C ILE A 30 -10.88 1.29 49.42
N GLU A 31 -12.08 1.61 49.94
CA GLU A 31 -13.34 1.57 49.20
C GLU A 31 -13.35 2.53 48.01
N ALA A 32 -12.82 3.74 48.18
CA ALA A 32 -12.72 4.74 47.12
C ALA A 32 -11.78 4.27 46.01
N VAL A 33 -10.68 3.61 46.39
CA VAL A 33 -9.71 3.02 45.46
C VAL A 33 -10.34 1.88 44.66
N LEU A 34 -11.00 0.91 45.33
CA LEU A 34 -11.63 -0.24 44.68
C LEU A 34 -12.76 0.15 43.72
N SER A 35 -13.42 1.27 44.00
CA SER A 35 -14.53 1.79 43.20
C SER A 35 -14.08 2.76 42.10
N THR A 36 -12.77 2.97 41.91
CA THR A 36 -12.25 3.91 40.92
C THR A 36 -12.61 3.45 39.48
N PRO A 37 -13.28 4.31 38.68
CA PRO A 37 -13.62 3.99 37.30
C PRO A 37 -12.40 4.11 36.38
N GLN A 38 -12.45 3.45 35.22
CA GLN A 38 -11.41 3.56 34.17
C GLN A 38 -9.97 3.40 34.70
N ARG A 39 -9.70 2.35 35.48
CA ARG A 39 -8.44 2.15 36.23
C ARG A 39 -7.16 2.20 35.38
N ASN A 40 -7.28 1.87 34.10
CA ASN A 40 -6.17 1.93 33.14
C ASN A 40 -5.95 3.34 32.54
N SER A 41 -6.70 4.36 32.95
CA SER A 41 -6.48 5.76 32.56
C SER A 41 -5.36 6.39 33.37
N ALA A 42 -4.68 7.39 32.80
CA ALA A 42 -3.65 8.15 33.52
C ALA A 42 -4.20 8.84 34.78
N TRP A 43 -5.42 9.38 34.69
CA TRP A 43 -6.13 9.99 35.80
C TRP A 43 -6.36 9.01 36.95
N ALA A 44 -6.90 7.83 36.66
CA ALA A 44 -7.17 6.83 37.69
C ALA A 44 -5.88 6.33 38.34
N ARG A 45 -4.83 6.10 37.53
CA ARG A 45 -3.52 5.69 38.06
C ARG A 45 -2.92 6.72 39.02
N GLN A 46 -3.01 8.02 38.69
CA GLN A 46 -2.55 9.10 39.55
C GLN A 46 -3.38 9.17 40.83
N LYS A 47 -4.71 9.07 40.72
CA LYS A 47 -5.62 9.08 41.87
C LYS A 47 -5.35 7.92 42.83
N ILE A 48 -5.13 6.72 42.31
CA ILE A 48 -4.79 5.53 43.10
C ILE A 48 -3.41 5.69 43.77
N ALA A 49 -2.42 6.24 43.06
CA ALA A 49 -1.10 6.49 43.64
C ALA A 49 -1.15 7.48 44.82
N LEU A 50 -1.93 8.56 44.68
CA LEU A 50 -2.17 9.54 45.75
C LEU A 50 -2.93 8.90 46.92
N ALA A 51 -3.95 8.09 46.63
CA ALA A 51 -4.70 7.38 47.65
C ALA A 51 -3.80 6.41 48.44
N LYS A 52 -2.98 5.62 47.75
CA LYS A 52 -1.98 4.75 48.39
C LYS A 52 -1.03 5.55 49.29
N ALA A 53 -0.51 6.68 48.81
CA ALA A 53 0.36 7.54 49.60
C ALA A 53 -0.34 8.08 50.86
N SER A 54 -1.65 8.35 50.78
CA SER A 54 -2.44 8.81 51.93
C SER A 54 -2.75 7.69 52.93
N ILE A 55 -3.02 6.47 52.46
CA ILE A 55 -3.26 5.29 53.32
C ILE A 55 -1.98 4.88 54.05
N GLY A 56 -0.82 5.07 53.41
CA GLY A 56 0.49 4.85 54.04
C GLY A 56 0.75 3.38 54.34
N ASP A 57 1.26 3.10 55.54
CA ASP A 57 1.75 1.76 55.92
C ASP A 57 0.64 0.70 55.94
N SER A 58 -0.60 1.09 56.25
CA SER A 58 -1.77 0.18 56.28
C SER A 58 -2.18 -0.34 54.89
N TRP A 59 -1.69 0.26 53.80
CA TRP A 59 -2.10 -0.09 52.43
C TRP A 59 -1.97 -1.59 52.16
N SER A 60 -0.85 -2.18 52.59
CA SER A 60 -0.53 -3.57 52.31
C SER A 60 -1.52 -4.54 52.97
N ASP A 61 -1.91 -4.24 54.21
CA ASP A 61 -2.85 -5.06 54.96
C ASP A 61 -4.27 -4.84 54.46
N GLU A 62 -4.70 -3.59 54.27
CA GLU A 62 -6.04 -3.25 53.80
C GLU A 62 -6.34 -3.81 52.40
N ILE A 63 -5.39 -3.72 51.46
CA ILE A 63 -5.60 -4.26 50.10
C ILE A 63 -5.62 -5.80 50.12
N ARG A 64 -4.82 -6.44 50.99
CA ARG A 64 -4.78 -7.91 51.14
C ARG A 64 -6.09 -8.40 51.76
N GLU A 65 -6.59 -7.74 52.80
CA GLU A 65 -7.89 -8.05 53.40
C GLU A 65 -9.04 -7.89 52.39
N ALA A 66 -9.00 -6.83 51.57
CA ALA A 66 -10.03 -6.58 50.56
C ALA A 66 -10.14 -7.68 49.49
N VAL A 67 -9.08 -8.46 49.25
CA VAL A 67 -9.09 -9.60 48.33
C VAL A 67 -9.87 -10.79 48.91
N PHE A 68 -9.79 -11.02 50.22
CA PHE A 68 -10.43 -12.15 50.90
C PHE A 68 -11.81 -11.83 51.48
N ASP A 69 -12.14 -10.55 51.64
CA ASP A 69 -13.43 -10.13 52.19
C ASP A 69 -14.60 -10.49 51.27
N ARG A 70 -15.38 -11.49 51.69
CA ARG A 70 -16.56 -11.98 50.96
C ARG A 70 -17.79 -11.07 51.08
N ALA A 71 -17.77 -10.06 51.95
CA ALA A 71 -18.80 -9.02 51.95
C ALA A 71 -18.67 -8.09 50.73
N ARG A 72 -17.48 -7.99 50.13
CA ARG A 72 -17.24 -7.24 48.90
C ARG A 72 -17.64 -8.03 47.66
N THR A 73 -18.05 -7.31 46.63
CA THR A 73 -18.39 -7.92 45.33
C THR A 73 -17.16 -8.60 44.72
N ALA A 74 -17.36 -9.66 43.92
CA ALA A 74 -16.26 -10.32 43.22
C ALA A 74 -15.45 -9.35 42.35
N ASN A 75 -16.10 -8.35 41.74
CA ASN A 75 -15.37 -7.33 40.98
C ASN A 75 -14.48 -6.46 41.87
N GLN A 76 -14.93 -6.03 43.06
CA GLN A 76 -14.08 -5.27 43.99
C GLN A 76 -12.89 -6.11 44.48
N ARG A 77 -13.11 -7.36 44.85
CA ARG A 77 -12.06 -8.30 45.26
C ARG A 77 -11.04 -8.54 44.14
N ARG A 78 -11.51 -8.73 42.90
CA ARG A 78 -10.67 -8.85 41.71
C ARG A 78 -9.85 -7.59 41.46
N VAL A 79 -10.44 -6.41 41.67
CA VAL A 79 -9.74 -5.13 41.55
C VAL A 79 -8.68 -5.00 42.62
N ALA A 80 -8.97 -5.39 43.86
CA ALA A 80 -7.97 -5.40 44.94
C ALA A 80 -6.74 -6.23 44.53
N LEU A 81 -6.98 -7.42 43.98
CA LEU A 81 -5.93 -8.30 43.47
C LEU A 81 -5.13 -7.67 42.31
N GLN A 82 -5.78 -6.97 41.38
CA GLN A 82 -5.10 -6.23 40.30
C GLN A 82 -4.23 -5.07 40.85
N LEU A 83 -4.70 -4.40 41.88
CA LEU A 83 -3.97 -3.30 42.52
C LEU A 83 -2.75 -3.80 43.30
N MET A 84 -2.83 -4.97 43.92
CA MET A 84 -1.67 -5.63 44.52
C MET A 84 -0.56 -5.85 43.49
N GLU A 85 -0.88 -6.31 42.28
CA GLU A 85 0.14 -6.50 41.22
C GLU A 85 0.78 -5.18 40.76
N LEU A 86 -0.04 -4.13 40.57
CA LEU A 86 0.40 -2.85 40.02
C LEU A 86 1.09 -1.93 41.05
N TYR A 87 0.60 -1.94 42.28
CA TYR A 87 1.01 -1.00 43.33
C TYR A 87 1.63 -1.69 44.54
N GLY A 88 1.64 -3.02 44.61
CA GLY A 88 2.16 -3.77 45.75
C GLY A 88 1.17 -3.86 46.93
N PRO A 89 1.40 -4.77 47.90
CA PRO A 89 2.40 -5.83 47.84
C PRO A 89 2.03 -6.83 46.73
N LYS A 90 3.04 -7.32 45.99
CA LYS A 90 2.79 -8.24 44.89
C LYS A 90 2.24 -9.57 45.42
N PRO A 91 1.23 -10.18 44.77
CA PRO A 91 0.73 -11.49 45.14
C PRO A 91 1.83 -12.56 45.15
N ASP A 92 2.08 -13.13 46.32
CA ASP A 92 2.92 -14.31 46.49
C ASP A 92 2.23 -15.57 45.93
N ASP A 93 2.99 -16.66 45.82
CA ASP A 93 2.49 -17.89 45.19
C ASP A 93 1.38 -18.54 46.01
N ASP A 94 1.48 -18.52 47.34
CA ASP A 94 0.50 -19.11 48.25
C ASP A 94 -0.86 -18.39 48.15
N LEU A 95 -0.85 -17.06 48.12
CA LEU A 95 -2.03 -16.23 47.95
C LEU A 95 -2.70 -16.49 46.61
N LEU A 96 -1.93 -16.60 45.52
CA LEU A 96 -2.51 -16.92 44.21
C LEU A 96 -3.10 -18.34 44.18
N ILE A 97 -2.42 -19.32 44.78
CA ILE A 97 -2.93 -20.69 44.89
C ILE A 97 -4.22 -20.73 45.72
N GLU A 98 -4.31 -19.97 46.81
CA GLU A 98 -5.51 -19.86 47.62
C GLU A 98 -6.67 -19.24 46.82
N LEU A 99 -6.44 -18.11 46.16
CA LEU A 99 -7.47 -17.41 45.38
C LEU A 99 -7.91 -18.17 44.14
N SER A 100 -7.05 -19.03 43.59
CA SER A 100 -7.44 -19.96 42.53
C SER A 100 -8.45 -21.02 42.97
N LYS A 101 -8.79 -21.11 44.26
CA LYS A 101 -9.83 -22.00 44.81
C LYS A 101 -11.12 -21.25 45.17
N ASP A 102 -11.21 -19.96 44.85
CA ASP A 102 -12.39 -19.14 45.18
C ASP A 102 -13.68 -19.67 44.52
N THR A 103 -14.82 -19.43 45.15
CA THR A 103 -16.12 -19.81 44.59
C THR A 103 -16.45 -19.05 43.31
N ASP A 104 -15.96 -17.81 43.18
CA ASP A 104 -16.21 -16.96 42.02
C ASP A 104 -15.17 -17.17 40.90
N ALA A 105 -15.65 -17.46 39.68
CA ALA A 105 -14.79 -17.73 38.54
C ALA A 105 -13.96 -16.51 38.09
N SER A 106 -14.40 -15.28 38.35
CA SER A 106 -13.66 -14.06 38.01
C SER A 106 -12.42 -13.87 38.89
N ILE A 107 -12.47 -14.34 40.14
CA ILE A 107 -11.32 -14.36 41.05
C ILE A 107 -10.36 -15.48 40.64
N ARG A 108 -10.87 -16.70 40.43
CA ARG A 108 -10.04 -17.83 39.99
C ARG A 108 -9.30 -17.55 38.69
N SER A 109 -9.99 -16.97 37.70
CA SER A 109 -9.40 -16.62 36.42
C SER A 109 -8.36 -15.49 36.54
N GLN A 110 -8.60 -14.49 37.39
CA GLN A 110 -7.61 -13.44 37.67
C GLN A 110 -6.37 -14.01 38.37
N ALA A 111 -6.55 -14.90 39.34
CA ALA A 111 -5.45 -15.59 40.01
C ALA A 111 -4.64 -16.43 39.02
N ALA A 112 -5.30 -17.27 38.19
CA ALA A 112 -4.65 -18.06 37.16
C ALA A 112 -3.82 -17.19 36.19
N SER A 113 -4.38 -16.05 35.73
CA SER A 113 -3.66 -15.12 34.86
C SER A 113 -2.39 -14.53 35.49
N MET A 114 -2.42 -14.25 36.80
CA MET A 114 -1.28 -13.74 37.56
C MET A 114 -0.23 -14.82 37.90
N MET A 115 -0.54 -16.08 37.67
CA MET A 115 0.42 -17.18 37.75
C MET A 115 1.32 -17.27 36.51
N ALA A 116 1.01 -16.52 35.45
CA ALA A 116 1.82 -16.46 34.25
C ALA A 116 3.23 -15.86 34.50
N GLY A 117 4.24 -16.47 33.90
CA GLY A 117 5.66 -16.12 34.07
C GLY A 117 6.29 -16.60 35.38
N LYS A 118 5.53 -17.27 36.26
CA LYS A 118 6.06 -17.79 37.53
C LYS A 118 6.70 -19.16 37.33
N LYS A 119 7.94 -19.33 37.82
CA LYS A 119 8.73 -20.59 37.67
C LYS A 119 8.50 -21.60 38.81
N SER A 120 7.40 -21.49 39.53
CA SER A 120 7.11 -22.30 40.72
C SER A 120 6.44 -23.62 40.34
N VAL A 121 6.95 -24.73 40.86
CA VAL A 121 6.40 -26.08 40.61
C VAL A 121 4.97 -26.18 41.15
N HIS A 122 4.71 -25.64 42.32
CA HIS A 122 3.38 -25.63 42.93
C HIS A 122 2.37 -24.82 42.13
N ILE A 123 2.82 -23.73 41.50
CA ILE A 123 1.99 -22.92 40.61
C ILE A 123 1.60 -23.73 39.36
N ASN A 124 2.56 -24.39 38.70
CA ASN A 124 2.26 -25.22 37.53
C ASN A 124 1.34 -26.40 37.89
N GLN A 125 1.59 -27.09 39.00
CA GLN A 125 0.69 -28.14 39.50
C GLN A 125 -0.72 -27.63 39.75
N ARG A 126 -0.88 -26.41 40.28
CA ARG A 126 -2.20 -25.81 40.49
C ARG A 126 -2.85 -25.43 39.18
N LEU A 127 -2.12 -24.84 38.24
CA LEU A 127 -2.61 -24.52 36.90
C LEU A 127 -3.07 -25.80 36.17
N GLU A 128 -2.33 -26.91 36.25
CA GLU A 128 -2.76 -28.19 35.67
C GLU A 128 -4.12 -28.65 36.22
N GLN A 129 -4.39 -28.45 37.51
CA GLN A 129 -5.71 -28.76 38.09
C GLN A 129 -6.81 -27.85 37.55
N LEU A 130 -6.51 -26.56 37.33
CA LEU A 130 -7.44 -25.57 36.79
C LEU A 130 -7.78 -25.79 35.31
N LEU A 131 -7.05 -26.66 34.60
CA LEU A 131 -7.43 -27.09 33.25
C LEU A 131 -8.81 -27.75 33.25
N ASN A 132 -9.26 -28.34 34.36
CA ASN A 132 -10.60 -28.93 34.48
C ASN A 132 -11.62 -28.01 35.19
N ASP A 133 -11.33 -26.70 35.33
CA ASP A 133 -12.25 -25.77 35.97
C ASP A 133 -13.59 -25.71 35.21
N PRO A 134 -14.75 -25.63 35.88
CA PRO A 134 -16.05 -25.55 35.20
C PRO A 134 -16.19 -24.30 34.33
N ALA A 135 -15.48 -23.20 34.65
CA ALA A 135 -15.58 -21.95 33.91
C ALA A 135 -14.58 -21.89 32.72
N PRO A 136 -15.05 -21.71 31.47
CA PRO A 136 -14.18 -21.64 30.29
C PRO A 136 -13.10 -20.56 30.36
N MET A 137 -13.41 -19.41 30.97
CA MET A 137 -12.45 -18.32 31.15
C MET A 137 -11.26 -18.73 32.04
N VAL A 138 -11.52 -19.55 33.07
CA VAL A 138 -10.45 -20.04 33.96
C VAL A 138 -9.56 -21.02 33.19
N ARG A 139 -10.16 -21.98 32.46
CA ARG A 139 -9.40 -22.94 31.63
C ARG A 139 -8.56 -22.25 30.56
N ARG A 140 -9.12 -21.24 29.89
CA ARG A 140 -8.41 -20.42 28.90
C ARG A 140 -7.19 -19.72 29.49
N LEU A 141 -7.37 -18.94 30.56
CA LEU A 141 -6.25 -18.19 31.18
C LEU A 141 -5.23 -19.13 31.83
N THR A 142 -5.67 -20.32 32.26
CA THR A 142 -4.79 -21.39 32.71
C THR A 142 -3.89 -21.88 31.58
N CYS A 143 -4.45 -22.15 30.39
CA CYS A 143 -3.66 -22.52 29.21
C CYS A 143 -2.66 -21.42 28.82
N GLU A 144 -3.10 -20.15 28.79
CA GLU A 144 -2.22 -19.00 28.50
C GLU A 144 -1.07 -18.87 29.51
N SER A 145 -1.34 -19.18 30.78
CA SER A 145 -0.35 -19.09 31.86
C SER A 145 0.64 -20.25 31.84
N LEU A 146 0.16 -21.49 31.65
CA LEU A 146 1.02 -22.67 31.46
C LEU A 146 1.96 -22.49 30.26
N ALA A 147 1.45 -21.94 29.15
CA ALA A 147 2.25 -21.69 27.96
C ALA A 147 3.36 -20.67 28.23
N ARG A 148 3.04 -19.58 28.94
CA ARG A 148 4.03 -18.57 29.37
C ARG A 148 5.04 -19.13 30.38
N ASN A 149 4.66 -20.12 31.17
CA ASN A 149 5.55 -20.79 32.12
C ASN A 149 6.45 -21.83 31.46
N GLY A 150 6.20 -22.18 30.18
CA GLY A 150 6.89 -23.27 29.50
C GLY A 150 6.60 -24.63 30.15
N ALA A 151 5.39 -24.82 30.66
CA ALA A 151 4.99 -26.05 31.33
C ALA A 151 4.76 -27.18 30.30
N ASP A 152 5.28 -28.37 30.62
CA ASP A 152 4.99 -29.61 29.89
C ASP A 152 3.87 -30.35 30.62
N VAL A 153 2.67 -30.36 30.02
CA VAL A 153 1.46 -30.92 30.66
C VAL A 153 0.98 -32.17 29.92
N PRO A 154 0.40 -33.16 30.63
CA PRO A 154 -0.21 -34.31 29.98
C PRO A 154 -1.31 -33.90 28.98
N VAL A 155 -1.13 -34.24 27.71
CA VAL A 155 -1.99 -33.82 26.59
C VAL A 155 -3.47 -34.19 26.79
N ASN A 156 -3.75 -35.31 27.47
CA ASN A 156 -5.10 -35.78 27.75
C ASN A 156 -5.90 -34.80 28.63
N LEU A 157 -5.24 -34.01 29.48
CA LEU A 157 -5.90 -32.95 30.25
C LEU A 157 -6.44 -31.83 29.34
N LEU A 158 -5.85 -31.65 28.16
CA LEU A 158 -6.23 -30.61 27.20
C LEU A 158 -7.34 -31.05 26.25
N PHE A 159 -7.71 -32.35 26.19
CA PHE A 159 -8.65 -32.84 25.18
C PHE A 159 -10.00 -32.13 25.21
N HIS A 160 -10.61 -31.96 26.37
CA HIS A 160 -11.89 -31.26 26.47
C HIS A 160 -11.79 -29.76 26.14
N VAL A 161 -10.61 -29.14 26.36
CA VAL A 161 -10.32 -27.74 26.05
C VAL A 161 -10.08 -27.57 24.54
N LEU A 162 -9.35 -28.49 23.92
CA LEU A 162 -9.10 -28.56 22.47
C LEU A 162 -10.38 -28.86 21.69
N ALA A 163 -11.29 -29.66 22.27
CA ALA A 163 -12.59 -29.97 21.71
C ALA A 163 -13.61 -28.82 21.83
N SER A 164 -13.30 -27.77 22.61
CA SER A 164 -14.24 -26.69 22.91
C SER A 164 -14.77 -26.01 21.65
N SER A 165 -16.06 -25.67 21.69
CA SER A 165 -16.69 -24.82 20.67
C SER A 165 -16.33 -23.34 20.85
N ASP A 166 -15.86 -22.93 22.02
CA ASP A 166 -15.28 -21.60 22.22
C ASP A 166 -13.90 -21.53 21.54
N ARG A 167 -13.86 -20.80 20.42
CA ARG A 167 -12.63 -20.60 19.65
C ARG A 167 -11.48 -20.02 20.47
N PHE A 168 -11.74 -19.21 21.49
CA PHE A 168 -10.68 -18.60 22.29
C PHE A 168 -10.06 -19.61 23.25
N GLU A 169 -10.89 -20.49 23.79
CA GLU A 169 -10.45 -21.58 24.66
C GLU A 169 -9.64 -22.61 23.87
N ALA A 170 -10.19 -23.12 22.76
CA ALA A 170 -9.51 -24.08 21.90
C ALA A 170 -8.18 -23.50 21.36
N GLN A 171 -8.16 -22.21 21.00
CA GLN A 171 -6.94 -21.52 20.59
C GLN A 171 -5.90 -21.41 21.70
N ALA A 172 -6.30 -21.18 22.96
CA ALA A 172 -5.36 -21.11 24.07
C ALA A 172 -4.73 -22.48 24.36
N ALA A 173 -5.52 -23.56 24.33
CA ALA A 173 -5.00 -24.93 24.44
C ALA A 173 -4.09 -25.30 23.27
N ARG A 174 -4.45 -24.90 22.04
CA ARG A 174 -3.59 -25.06 20.85
C ARG A 174 -2.25 -24.38 21.03
N ARG A 175 -2.23 -23.13 21.52
CA ARG A 175 -1.00 -22.39 21.80
C ARG A 175 -0.14 -23.06 22.87
N LEU A 176 -0.75 -23.65 23.89
CA LEU A 176 -0.03 -24.44 24.89
C LEU A 176 0.64 -25.67 24.25
N LEU A 177 -0.08 -26.43 23.41
CA LEU A 177 0.52 -27.55 22.67
C LEU A 177 1.70 -27.11 21.79
N GLU A 178 1.59 -25.96 21.12
CA GLU A 178 2.66 -25.41 20.27
C GLU A 178 3.95 -25.08 21.06
N THR A 179 3.87 -24.91 22.39
CA THR A 179 5.03 -24.68 23.25
C THR A 179 5.66 -25.96 23.80
N MET A 180 4.96 -27.09 23.72
CA MET A 180 5.41 -28.39 24.23
C MET A 180 6.15 -29.20 23.13
N PRO A 181 7.14 -30.04 23.48
CA PRO A 181 7.77 -30.95 22.52
C PRO A 181 6.75 -31.85 21.83
N VAL A 182 6.69 -31.83 20.50
CA VAL A 182 5.66 -32.51 19.69
C VAL A 182 5.71 -34.03 19.88
N GLU A 183 6.90 -34.58 20.12
CA GLU A 183 7.14 -36.00 20.36
C GLU A 183 6.37 -36.54 21.58
N ASN A 184 6.03 -35.67 22.54
CA ASN A 184 5.33 -36.05 23.76
C ASN A 184 3.82 -36.25 23.57
N TRP A 185 3.24 -35.78 22.45
CA TRP A 185 1.79 -35.73 22.29
C TRP A 185 1.26 -36.03 20.88
N GLU A 186 2.13 -36.13 19.86
CA GLU A 186 1.70 -36.30 18.47
C GLU A 186 0.81 -37.52 18.26
N PHE A 187 1.10 -38.64 18.93
CA PHE A 187 0.39 -39.88 18.71
C PHE A 187 -0.98 -39.91 19.38
N GLU A 188 -1.13 -39.24 20.52
CA GLU A 188 -2.38 -39.06 21.25
C GLU A 188 -3.35 -38.24 20.41
N ILE A 189 -2.87 -37.16 19.78
CA ILE A 189 -3.67 -36.36 18.85
C ILE A 189 -4.04 -37.16 17.59
N LEU A 190 -3.09 -37.86 16.97
CA LEU A 190 -3.36 -38.66 15.76
C LEU A 190 -4.35 -39.81 16.00
N ARG A 191 -4.35 -40.40 17.20
CA ARG A 191 -5.25 -41.50 17.59
C ARG A 191 -6.60 -41.02 18.13
N SER A 192 -6.77 -39.72 18.38
CA SER A 192 -8.03 -39.18 18.89
C SER A 192 -9.19 -39.54 17.97
N THR A 193 -10.27 -40.06 18.56
CA THR A 193 -11.56 -40.26 17.89
C THR A 193 -12.40 -39.00 17.89
N ASP A 194 -12.10 -38.05 18.78
CA ASP A 194 -12.70 -36.72 18.76
C ASP A 194 -12.08 -35.90 17.62
N GLN A 195 -12.92 -35.58 16.63
CA GLN A 195 -12.54 -34.85 15.43
C GLN A 195 -11.99 -33.45 15.75
N ARG A 196 -12.53 -32.76 16.77
CA ARG A 196 -12.12 -31.40 17.14
C ARG A 196 -10.78 -31.39 17.86
N VAL A 197 -10.53 -32.38 18.71
CA VAL A 197 -9.19 -32.61 19.31
C VAL A 197 -8.17 -32.86 18.20
N PHE A 198 -8.48 -33.75 17.26
CA PHE A 198 -7.60 -34.04 16.12
C PHE A 198 -7.32 -32.77 15.30
N LEU A 199 -8.35 -32.04 14.86
CA LEU A 199 -8.20 -30.85 14.02
C LEU A 199 -7.34 -29.77 14.67
N THR A 200 -7.61 -29.48 15.94
CA THR A 200 -6.91 -28.44 16.70
C THR A 200 -5.47 -28.85 17.01
N GLY A 201 -5.27 -30.09 17.46
CA GLY A 201 -3.96 -30.66 17.74
C GLY A 201 -3.08 -30.83 16.49
N ALA A 202 -3.66 -31.28 15.37
CA ALA A 202 -2.95 -31.38 14.10
C ALA A 202 -2.51 -30.01 13.59
N THR A 203 -3.34 -28.98 13.79
CA THR A 203 -2.96 -27.59 13.50
C THR A 203 -1.77 -27.15 14.35
N ALA A 204 -1.76 -27.43 15.67
CA ALA A 204 -0.60 -27.17 16.52
C ALA A 204 0.66 -27.91 16.03
N MET A 205 0.50 -29.18 15.63
CA MET A 205 1.60 -30.04 15.20
C MET A 205 2.27 -29.52 13.93
N LEU A 206 1.45 -29.12 12.94
CA LEU A 206 1.92 -28.55 11.68
C LEU A 206 2.42 -27.11 11.83
N THR A 207 2.02 -26.41 12.88
CA THR A 207 2.53 -25.06 13.18
C THR A 207 3.91 -25.13 13.83
N SER A 208 4.10 -26.05 14.78
CA SER A 208 5.33 -26.19 15.56
C SER A 208 6.39 -27.05 14.89
N SER A 209 6.01 -28.12 14.18
CA SER A 209 6.96 -29.03 13.54
C SER A 209 6.41 -29.69 12.25
N PRO A 210 6.38 -28.94 11.12
CA PRO A 210 5.84 -29.41 9.85
C PRO A 210 6.79 -30.33 9.07
N THR A 211 7.24 -31.43 9.68
CA THR A 211 8.05 -32.42 8.95
C THR A 211 7.19 -33.15 7.92
N LYS A 212 7.79 -33.60 6.80
CA LYS A 212 7.09 -34.41 5.78
C LYS A 212 6.41 -35.65 6.38
N LEU A 213 7.08 -36.32 7.33
CA LEU A 213 6.51 -37.49 8.00
C LEU A 213 5.24 -37.14 8.78
N ARG A 214 5.25 -36.06 9.56
CA ARG A 214 4.08 -35.59 10.33
C ARG A 214 2.95 -35.15 9.40
N ALA A 215 3.26 -34.38 8.37
CA ALA A 215 2.28 -33.97 7.38
C ALA A 215 1.60 -35.17 6.70
N LYS A 216 2.37 -36.19 6.29
CA LYS A 216 1.81 -37.43 5.71
C LYS A 216 0.93 -38.19 6.70
N ARG A 217 1.31 -38.27 7.98
CA ARG A 217 0.47 -38.88 9.03
C ARG A 217 -0.83 -38.11 9.23
N VAL A 218 -0.78 -36.77 9.27
CA VAL A 218 -1.97 -35.92 9.39
C VAL A 218 -2.88 -36.10 8.18
N ILE A 219 -2.33 -36.06 6.95
CA ILE A 219 -3.11 -36.27 5.71
C ILE A 219 -3.72 -37.67 5.70
N GLY A 220 -2.96 -38.70 6.07
CA GLY A 220 -3.49 -40.06 6.17
C GLY A 220 -4.64 -40.18 7.18
N ARG A 221 -4.54 -39.49 8.32
CA ARG A 221 -5.60 -39.45 9.33
C ARG A 221 -6.83 -38.65 8.86
N VAL A 222 -6.63 -37.50 8.22
CA VAL A 222 -7.71 -36.75 7.54
C VAL A 222 -8.43 -37.67 6.55
N ASN A 223 -7.69 -38.32 5.66
CA ASN A 223 -8.25 -39.18 4.63
C ASN A 223 -9.10 -40.32 5.21
N HIS A 224 -8.67 -40.89 6.33
CA HIS A 224 -9.43 -41.93 7.01
C HIS A 224 -10.68 -41.38 7.70
N LEU A 225 -10.58 -40.24 8.40
CA LEU A 225 -11.73 -39.65 9.11
C LEU A 225 -12.83 -39.18 8.14
N LEU A 226 -12.48 -38.76 6.93
CA LEU A 226 -13.45 -38.39 5.89
C LEU A 226 -14.26 -39.58 5.36
N GLN A 227 -13.87 -40.82 5.64
CA GLN A 227 -14.64 -42.03 5.28
C GLN A 227 -15.79 -42.31 6.26
N ASP A 228 -15.72 -41.73 7.46
CA ASP A 228 -16.77 -41.83 8.47
C ASP A 228 -17.75 -40.64 8.36
N TYR A 229 -18.81 -40.65 9.18
CA TYR A 229 -19.69 -39.49 9.26
C TYR A 229 -18.94 -38.26 9.83
N VAL A 230 -18.92 -37.18 9.04
CA VAL A 230 -18.35 -35.88 9.42
C VAL A 230 -19.38 -34.80 9.12
N SER A 231 -19.55 -33.83 10.02
CA SER A 231 -20.38 -32.65 9.73
C SER A 231 -19.70 -31.78 8.67
N ASP A 232 -20.47 -31.02 7.89
CA ASP A 232 -19.94 -30.10 6.88
C ASP A 232 -18.85 -29.15 7.43
N ASP A 233 -19.03 -28.68 8.67
CA ASP A 233 -18.04 -27.82 9.34
C ASP A 233 -16.72 -28.54 9.60
N ASN A 234 -16.78 -29.76 10.15
CA ASN A 234 -15.58 -30.55 10.41
C ASN A 234 -14.95 -31.05 9.11
N PHE A 235 -15.74 -31.31 8.07
CA PHE A 235 -15.24 -31.70 6.74
C PHE A 235 -14.39 -30.57 6.16
N VAL A 236 -14.91 -29.34 6.18
CA VAL A 236 -14.17 -28.14 5.74
C VAL A 236 -12.90 -27.94 6.57
N ASP A 237 -12.97 -28.11 7.89
CA ASP A 237 -11.79 -27.97 8.76
C ASP A 237 -10.75 -29.08 8.50
N MET A 238 -11.18 -30.31 8.18
CA MET A 238 -10.30 -31.41 7.79
C MET A 238 -9.58 -31.11 6.47
N LEU A 239 -10.30 -30.58 5.46
CA LEU A 239 -9.69 -30.12 4.22
C LEU A 239 -8.67 -29.01 4.47
N ARG A 240 -8.96 -28.05 5.37
CA ARG A 240 -8.03 -26.96 5.73
C ARG A 240 -6.78 -27.45 6.47
N VAL A 241 -6.93 -28.41 7.37
CA VAL A 241 -5.77 -29.07 8.02
C VAL A 241 -4.95 -29.86 6.98
N GLY A 242 -5.62 -30.51 6.01
CA GLY A 242 -4.97 -31.13 4.86
C GLY A 242 -4.17 -30.11 4.04
N GLN A 243 -4.77 -28.98 3.66
CA GLN A 243 -4.09 -27.88 2.96
C GLN A 243 -2.89 -27.34 3.75
N LEU A 244 -3.04 -27.15 5.07
CA LEU A 244 -1.94 -26.73 5.93
C LEU A 244 -0.78 -27.72 5.87
N ALA A 245 -1.07 -29.03 5.93
CA ALA A 245 -0.06 -30.09 5.83
C ALA A 245 0.63 -30.07 4.47
N LEU A 246 -0.15 -29.97 3.38
CA LEU A 246 0.36 -29.90 2.02
C LEU A 246 1.33 -28.74 1.82
N HIS A 247 0.91 -27.54 2.23
CA HIS A 247 1.67 -26.32 2.03
C HIS A 247 2.90 -26.23 2.95
N ARG A 248 2.75 -26.48 4.25
CA ARG A 248 3.86 -26.30 5.22
C ARG A 248 4.99 -27.31 5.02
N ALA A 249 4.68 -28.53 4.58
CA ALA A 249 5.67 -29.57 4.35
C ALA A 249 5.98 -29.81 2.86
N GLN A 250 5.44 -28.97 1.96
CA GLN A 250 5.63 -29.05 0.50
C GLN A 250 5.34 -30.45 -0.05
N ILE A 251 4.27 -31.07 0.42
CA ILE A 251 3.81 -32.40 -0.01
C ILE A 251 3.26 -32.30 -1.43
N GLN A 252 3.66 -33.24 -2.28
CA GLN A 252 3.22 -33.37 -3.66
C GLN A 252 2.23 -34.53 -3.82
N SER A 253 1.59 -34.67 -4.99
CA SER A 253 0.62 -35.74 -5.25
C SER A 253 1.18 -37.14 -5.00
N ASP A 254 2.40 -37.41 -5.46
CA ASP A 254 3.07 -38.70 -5.32
C ASP A 254 3.37 -39.09 -3.85
N ASP A 255 3.42 -38.11 -2.95
CA ASP A 255 3.60 -38.37 -1.52
C ASP A 255 2.33 -38.94 -0.87
N VAL A 256 1.15 -38.62 -1.42
CA VAL A 256 -0.17 -38.88 -0.83
C VAL A 256 -1.22 -39.35 -1.88
N PRO A 257 -0.93 -40.39 -2.68
CA PRO A 257 -1.76 -40.76 -3.83
C PRO A 257 -3.20 -41.14 -3.44
N ALA A 258 -3.39 -41.85 -2.33
CA ALA A 258 -4.73 -42.21 -1.86
C ALA A 258 -5.57 -40.98 -1.46
N PHE A 259 -4.93 -39.94 -0.90
CA PHE A 259 -5.62 -38.69 -0.59
C PHE A 259 -5.99 -37.94 -1.86
N ALA A 260 -5.08 -37.86 -2.84
CA ALA A 260 -5.35 -37.23 -4.13
C ALA A 260 -6.54 -37.88 -4.86
N ILE A 261 -6.59 -39.22 -4.88
CA ILE A 261 -7.71 -39.98 -5.48
C ILE A 261 -9.02 -39.66 -4.77
N ASN A 262 -9.06 -39.78 -3.44
CA ASN A 262 -10.28 -39.54 -2.68
C ASN A 262 -10.78 -38.08 -2.86
N MET A 263 -9.89 -37.09 -2.79
CA MET A 263 -10.30 -35.68 -3.02
C MET A 263 -10.81 -35.47 -4.45
N SER A 264 -10.30 -36.23 -5.42
CA SER A 264 -10.79 -36.19 -6.79
C SER A 264 -12.19 -36.78 -6.88
N GLU A 265 -12.46 -37.88 -6.19
CA GLU A 265 -13.78 -38.53 -6.14
C GLU A 265 -14.83 -37.62 -5.48
N GLU A 266 -14.47 -36.96 -4.37
CA GLU A 266 -15.33 -36.02 -3.63
C GLU A 266 -15.71 -34.77 -4.43
N TYR A 267 -14.94 -34.38 -5.46
CA TYR A 267 -15.21 -33.18 -6.24
C TYR A 267 -16.06 -33.49 -7.51
N PRO A 268 -17.16 -32.75 -7.77
CA PRO A 268 -17.79 -31.74 -6.92
C PRO A 268 -18.67 -32.40 -5.83
N SER A 269 -18.72 -31.80 -4.65
CA SER A 269 -19.42 -32.37 -3.48
C SER A 269 -20.87 -31.90 -3.34
N GLY A 270 -21.37 -31.09 -4.29
CA GLY A 270 -22.68 -30.43 -4.21
C GLY A 270 -22.79 -29.32 -3.15
N ASN A 271 -21.70 -29.00 -2.45
CA ASN A 271 -21.63 -27.90 -1.48
C ASN A 271 -20.49 -26.94 -1.86
N ASP A 272 -20.84 -25.71 -2.20
CA ASP A 272 -19.88 -24.70 -2.69
C ASP A 272 -18.74 -24.42 -1.69
N ARG A 273 -19.03 -24.44 -0.37
CA ARG A 273 -18.00 -24.22 0.67
C ARG A 273 -16.97 -25.35 0.69
N ILE A 274 -17.39 -26.59 0.45
CA ILE A 274 -16.50 -27.75 0.37
C ILE A 274 -15.74 -27.73 -0.96
N ASN A 275 -16.42 -27.49 -2.08
CA ASN A 275 -15.80 -27.34 -3.41
C ASN A 275 -14.69 -26.29 -3.43
N ARG A 276 -14.89 -25.18 -2.70
CA ARG A 276 -13.89 -24.11 -2.53
C ARG A 276 -12.57 -24.62 -1.93
N GLU A 277 -12.65 -25.53 -0.97
CA GLU A 277 -11.47 -26.12 -0.32
C GLU A 277 -10.92 -27.32 -1.11
N LEU A 278 -11.76 -28.10 -1.77
CA LEU A 278 -11.35 -29.20 -2.64
C LEU A 278 -10.54 -28.71 -3.85
N VAL A 279 -11.01 -27.65 -4.54
CA VAL A 279 -10.29 -27.12 -5.71
C VAL A 279 -8.89 -26.62 -5.34
N ARG A 280 -8.71 -26.07 -4.13
CA ARG A 280 -7.39 -25.65 -3.61
C ARG A 280 -6.45 -26.83 -3.44
N ILE A 281 -6.94 -27.92 -2.86
CA ILE A 281 -6.16 -29.13 -2.67
C ILE A 281 -5.79 -29.73 -4.02
N LEU A 282 -6.77 -29.88 -4.91
CA LEU A 282 -6.59 -30.53 -6.19
C LEU A 282 -5.68 -29.73 -7.14
N SER A 283 -5.77 -28.39 -7.12
CA SER A 283 -4.86 -27.54 -7.89
C SER A 283 -3.45 -27.58 -7.33
N HIS A 284 -3.27 -27.55 -6.00
CA HIS A 284 -1.96 -27.74 -5.36
C HIS A 284 -1.35 -29.10 -5.73
N LEU A 285 -2.15 -30.16 -5.78
CA LEU A 285 -1.74 -31.50 -6.17
C LEU A 285 -1.66 -31.72 -7.70
N GLN A 286 -1.88 -30.67 -8.49
CA GLN A 286 -1.79 -30.69 -9.96
C GLN A 286 -2.68 -31.78 -10.61
N ILE A 287 -3.89 -31.99 -10.06
CA ILE A 287 -4.82 -33.01 -10.56
C ILE A 287 -5.60 -32.47 -11.76
N VAL A 288 -5.21 -32.90 -12.96
CA VAL A 288 -5.89 -32.53 -14.22
C VAL A 288 -6.80 -33.63 -14.77
N SER A 289 -6.73 -34.85 -14.22
CA SER A 289 -7.48 -36.02 -14.71
C SER A 289 -8.99 -35.89 -14.64
N ILE A 290 -9.50 -34.94 -13.85
CA ILE A 290 -10.94 -34.66 -13.68
C ILE A 290 -11.37 -33.36 -14.36
N ALA A 291 -10.63 -32.92 -15.39
CA ALA A 291 -10.87 -31.68 -16.13
C ALA A 291 -12.34 -31.47 -16.51
N ASP A 292 -13.01 -32.50 -17.03
CA ASP A 292 -14.41 -32.42 -17.45
C ASP A 292 -15.34 -32.02 -16.29
N ARG A 293 -15.08 -32.50 -15.07
CA ARG A 293 -15.84 -32.13 -13.87
C ARG A 293 -15.58 -30.69 -13.46
N TYR A 294 -14.35 -30.19 -13.56
CA TYR A 294 -14.05 -28.78 -13.28
C TYR A 294 -14.83 -27.84 -14.19
N PHE A 295 -14.85 -28.13 -15.49
CA PHE A 295 -15.54 -27.27 -16.45
C PHE A 295 -17.06 -27.39 -16.34
N ALA A 296 -17.59 -28.57 -16.06
CA ALA A 296 -19.02 -28.75 -15.78
C ALA A 296 -19.48 -27.92 -14.58
N GLU A 297 -18.69 -27.87 -13.50
CA GLU A 297 -18.98 -27.05 -12.33
C GLU A 297 -18.82 -25.54 -12.64
N LEU A 298 -17.78 -25.16 -13.38
CA LEU A 298 -17.53 -23.76 -13.77
C LEU A 298 -18.67 -23.18 -14.64
N GLU A 299 -19.30 -24.03 -15.45
CA GLU A 299 -20.45 -23.71 -16.30
C GLU A 299 -21.81 -23.84 -15.61
N ARG A 300 -21.84 -24.26 -14.34
CA ARG A 300 -23.09 -24.41 -13.60
C ARG A 300 -23.79 -23.05 -13.49
N GLY A 301 -25.00 -22.95 -14.05
CA GLY A 301 -25.69 -21.68 -14.26
C GLY A 301 -26.07 -20.93 -12.98
N ASP A 302 -26.23 -21.64 -11.87
CA ASP A 302 -26.56 -21.10 -10.55
C ASP A 302 -25.33 -20.86 -9.66
N LEU A 303 -24.11 -21.13 -10.16
CA LEU A 303 -22.88 -20.92 -9.39
C LEU A 303 -22.67 -19.43 -9.13
N PRO A 304 -22.54 -18.99 -7.86
CA PRO A 304 -22.26 -17.60 -7.54
C PRO A 304 -20.97 -17.13 -8.21
N GLU A 305 -20.94 -15.87 -8.67
CA GLU A 305 -19.80 -15.30 -9.39
C GLU A 305 -18.49 -15.39 -8.60
N ALA A 306 -18.55 -15.18 -7.28
CA ALA A 306 -17.39 -15.31 -6.39
C ALA A 306 -16.81 -16.74 -6.36
N GLU A 307 -17.66 -17.77 -6.44
CA GLU A 307 -17.21 -19.16 -6.49
C GLU A 307 -16.73 -19.55 -7.88
N ARG A 308 -17.36 -19.04 -8.94
CA ARG A 308 -16.87 -19.20 -10.32
C ARG A 308 -15.47 -18.63 -10.49
N LEU A 309 -15.23 -17.43 -9.95
CA LEU A 309 -13.91 -16.80 -9.99
C LEU A 309 -12.89 -17.56 -9.15
N HIS A 310 -13.31 -18.05 -7.97
CA HIS A 310 -12.46 -18.89 -7.14
C HIS A 310 -12.05 -20.17 -7.88
N LEU A 311 -12.97 -20.87 -8.53
CA LEU A 311 -12.65 -22.03 -9.36
C LEU A 311 -11.67 -21.65 -10.47
N ALA A 312 -12.00 -20.68 -11.32
CA ALA A 312 -11.16 -20.28 -12.45
C ALA A 312 -9.73 -19.92 -12.03
N THR A 313 -9.59 -19.15 -10.95
CA THR A 313 -8.27 -18.73 -10.43
C THR A 313 -7.44 -19.89 -9.87
N HIS A 314 -8.07 -20.94 -9.32
CA HIS A 314 -7.34 -22.11 -8.84
C HIS A 314 -7.04 -23.12 -9.95
N LEU A 315 -7.91 -23.26 -10.95
CA LEU A 315 -7.62 -24.06 -12.14
C LEU A 315 -6.41 -23.51 -12.92
N ALA A 316 -6.28 -22.18 -12.95
CA ALA A 316 -5.14 -21.50 -13.53
C ALA A 316 -3.79 -21.80 -12.82
N LEU A 317 -3.81 -22.38 -11.62
CA LEU A 317 -2.60 -22.84 -10.90
C LEU A 317 -2.13 -24.24 -11.34
N ILE A 318 -2.95 -24.98 -12.09
CA ILE A 318 -2.54 -26.27 -12.66
C ILE A 318 -1.68 -25.96 -13.89
N GLU A 319 -0.41 -26.33 -13.82
CA GLU A 319 0.61 -25.90 -14.78
C GLU A 319 0.53 -26.66 -16.11
N ASN A 320 0.08 -27.91 -16.08
CA ASN A 320 0.17 -28.85 -17.20
C ASN A 320 -1.11 -29.67 -17.39
N GLY A 321 -1.25 -30.26 -18.59
CA GLY A 321 -2.33 -31.20 -18.92
C GLY A 321 -3.60 -30.57 -19.49
N TRP A 322 -3.70 -29.24 -19.50
CA TRP A 322 -4.80 -28.54 -20.19
C TRP A 322 -4.69 -28.66 -21.71
N THR A 323 -5.81 -28.95 -22.35
CA THR A 323 -5.96 -28.75 -23.80
C THR A 323 -6.04 -27.27 -24.15
N THR A 324 -5.75 -26.91 -25.40
CA THR A 324 -5.86 -25.52 -25.87
C THR A 324 -7.24 -24.91 -25.64
N GLN A 325 -8.32 -25.66 -25.93
CA GLN A 325 -9.68 -25.18 -25.71
C GLN A 325 -9.97 -24.92 -24.22
N GLN A 326 -9.45 -25.77 -23.33
CA GLN A 326 -9.60 -25.60 -21.88
C GLN A 326 -8.82 -24.39 -21.36
N LYS A 327 -7.58 -24.17 -21.83
CA LYS A 327 -6.80 -22.97 -21.46
C LYS A 327 -7.53 -21.70 -21.85
N LEU A 328 -8.05 -21.62 -23.09
CA LEU A 328 -8.83 -20.47 -23.55
C LEU A 328 -10.04 -20.25 -22.65
N LYS A 329 -10.80 -21.30 -22.35
CA LYS A 329 -11.97 -21.21 -21.47
C LYS A 329 -11.59 -20.69 -20.08
N ILE A 330 -10.48 -21.15 -19.48
CA ILE A 330 -9.97 -20.60 -18.22
C ILE A 330 -9.70 -19.10 -18.35
N PHE A 331 -9.02 -18.66 -19.42
CA PHE A 331 -8.78 -17.24 -19.67
C PHE A 331 -10.06 -16.41 -19.75
N GLN A 332 -11.11 -16.93 -20.38
CA GLN A 332 -12.42 -16.26 -20.46
C GLN A 332 -12.99 -15.96 -19.07
N TYR A 333 -12.88 -16.91 -18.13
CA TYR A 333 -13.35 -16.73 -16.76
C TYR A 333 -12.40 -15.91 -15.87
N LEU A 334 -11.19 -15.61 -16.33
CA LEU A 334 -10.26 -14.70 -15.66
C LEU A 334 -10.38 -13.26 -16.16
N GLU A 335 -11.24 -12.98 -17.14
CA GLU A 335 -11.57 -11.61 -17.51
C GLU A 335 -12.33 -10.93 -16.36
N PRO A 336 -11.91 -9.73 -15.93
CA PRO A 336 -12.57 -9.04 -14.82
C PRO A 336 -14.00 -8.63 -15.22
N PRO A 337 -15.00 -8.83 -14.34
CA PRO A 337 -16.36 -8.38 -14.62
C PRO A 337 -16.42 -6.85 -14.63
N ALA A 338 -17.35 -6.29 -15.41
CA ALA A 338 -17.46 -4.84 -15.61
C ALA A 338 -17.71 -4.05 -14.30
N GLN A 339 -18.31 -4.68 -13.28
CA GLN A 339 -18.63 -4.07 -11.99
C GLN A 339 -17.75 -4.59 -10.84
N ALA A 340 -16.52 -5.04 -11.14
CA ALA A 340 -15.62 -5.55 -10.12
C ALA A 340 -15.17 -4.45 -9.13
N GLY A 341 -14.94 -4.82 -7.87
CA GLY A 341 -14.30 -3.92 -6.90
C GLY A 341 -12.88 -3.51 -7.34
N SER A 342 -12.38 -2.38 -6.87
CA SER A 342 -11.13 -1.76 -7.38
C SER A 342 -9.89 -2.66 -7.37
N SER A 343 -9.80 -3.64 -6.46
CA SER A 343 -8.67 -4.57 -6.36
C SER A 343 -8.77 -5.81 -7.25
N VAL A 344 -9.99 -6.19 -7.66
CA VAL A 344 -10.25 -7.45 -8.39
C VAL A 344 -9.57 -7.47 -9.77
N PRO A 345 -9.66 -6.43 -10.61
CA PRO A 345 -8.98 -6.43 -11.92
C PRO A 345 -7.48 -6.67 -11.82
N GLY A 346 -6.80 -6.04 -10.86
CA GLY A 346 -5.35 -6.22 -10.66
C GLY A 346 -5.00 -7.65 -10.24
N TYR A 347 -5.78 -8.23 -9.32
CA TYR A 347 -5.58 -9.62 -8.90
C TYR A 347 -5.74 -10.60 -10.07
N LEU A 348 -6.84 -10.48 -10.85
CA LEU A 348 -7.09 -11.38 -11.98
C LEU A 348 -6.06 -11.23 -13.08
N GLN A 349 -5.56 -10.02 -13.32
CA GLN A 349 -4.48 -9.81 -14.28
C GLN A 349 -3.18 -10.50 -13.85
N ASN A 350 -2.86 -10.50 -12.56
CA ASN A 350 -1.69 -11.24 -12.05
C ASN A 350 -1.86 -12.75 -12.29
N VAL A 351 -3.03 -13.31 -11.97
CA VAL A 351 -3.33 -14.74 -12.22
C VAL A 351 -3.25 -15.06 -13.72
N THR A 352 -3.89 -14.24 -14.56
CA THR A 352 -3.89 -14.39 -16.02
C THR A 352 -2.47 -14.32 -16.61
N ARG A 353 -1.63 -13.39 -16.13
CA ARG A 353 -0.24 -13.26 -16.56
C ARG A 353 0.57 -14.51 -16.21
N GLU A 354 0.44 -15.01 -14.98
CA GLU A 354 1.14 -16.22 -14.54
C GLU A 354 0.70 -17.44 -15.35
N PHE A 355 -0.61 -17.63 -15.51
CA PHE A 355 -1.15 -18.73 -16.33
C PHE A 355 -0.72 -18.64 -17.80
N GLY A 356 -0.64 -17.42 -18.34
CA GLY A 356 -0.15 -17.12 -19.69
C GLY A 356 1.28 -17.58 -19.98
N LYS A 357 2.13 -17.77 -18.96
CA LYS A 357 3.48 -18.31 -19.13
C LYS A 357 3.48 -19.74 -19.69
N SER A 358 2.39 -20.48 -19.48
CA SER A 358 2.19 -21.85 -19.98
C SER A 358 1.73 -21.93 -21.45
N LEU A 359 1.45 -20.79 -22.10
CA LEU A 359 0.98 -20.78 -23.49
C LEU A 359 2.10 -21.20 -24.45
N SER A 360 1.75 -22.16 -25.31
CA SER A 360 2.54 -22.53 -26.49
C SER A 360 2.40 -21.47 -27.59
N ARG A 361 3.22 -21.57 -28.65
CA ARG A 361 3.16 -20.60 -29.77
C ARG A 361 1.78 -20.57 -30.47
N PRO A 362 1.16 -21.71 -30.85
CA PRO A 362 -0.17 -21.69 -31.45
C PRO A 362 -1.24 -21.10 -30.51
N GLU A 363 -1.14 -21.38 -29.21
CA GLU A 363 -2.07 -20.84 -28.22
C GLU A 363 -1.90 -19.32 -28.03
N THR A 364 -0.65 -18.85 -28.07
CA THR A 364 -0.33 -17.40 -28.05
C THR A 364 -0.97 -16.70 -29.25
N GLU A 365 -0.84 -17.28 -30.45
CA GLU A 365 -1.46 -16.72 -31.66
C GLU A 365 -2.98 -16.68 -31.55
N LEU A 366 -3.60 -17.74 -31.06
CA LEU A 366 -5.06 -17.82 -30.88
C LEU A 366 -5.58 -16.82 -29.85
N ALA A 367 -4.89 -16.66 -28.71
CA ALA A 367 -5.23 -15.66 -27.69
C ALA A 367 -5.18 -14.23 -28.26
N LEU A 368 -4.20 -13.93 -29.12
CA LEU A 368 -4.13 -12.64 -29.81
C LEU A 368 -5.28 -12.45 -30.82
N GLN A 369 -5.70 -13.49 -31.54
CA GLN A 369 -6.85 -13.41 -32.46
C GLN A 369 -8.16 -13.06 -31.72
N GLN A 370 -8.35 -13.63 -30.54
CA GLN A 370 -9.53 -13.42 -29.69
C GLN A 370 -9.39 -12.24 -28.73
N GLY A 371 -8.29 -11.47 -28.78
CA GLY A 371 -7.98 -10.44 -27.80
C GLY A 371 -8.96 -9.27 -27.71
N HIS A 372 -9.81 -9.09 -28.72
CA HIS A 372 -10.90 -8.10 -28.69
C HIS A 372 -12.07 -8.53 -27.80
N GLU A 373 -12.24 -9.84 -27.61
CA GLU A 373 -13.23 -10.42 -26.71
C GLU A 373 -12.62 -10.69 -25.32
N TYR A 374 -11.34 -11.10 -25.29
CA TYR A 374 -10.61 -11.45 -24.05
C TYR A 374 -9.28 -10.67 -23.92
N PRO A 375 -9.32 -9.39 -23.52
CA PRO A 375 -8.13 -8.53 -23.53
C PRO A 375 -7.05 -8.95 -22.52
N SER A 376 -7.42 -9.52 -21.37
CA SER A 376 -6.44 -9.99 -20.37
C SER A 376 -5.68 -11.21 -20.90
N ALA A 377 -6.37 -12.13 -21.57
CA ALA A 377 -5.75 -13.28 -22.24
C ALA A 377 -4.73 -12.84 -23.31
N ALA A 378 -5.14 -11.90 -24.16
CA ALA A 378 -4.26 -11.34 -25.18
C ALA A 378 -3.09 -10.58 -24.57
N MET A 379 -3.28 -9.86 -23.46
CA MET A 379 -2.18 -9.18 -22.76
C MET A 379 -1.12 -10.20 -22.30
N ALA A 380 -1.53 -11.31 -21.71
CA ALA A 380 -0.60 -12.37 -21.32
C ALA A 380 0.12 -12.99 -22.53
N ALA A 381 -0.56 -13.12 -23.67
CA ALA A 381 0.03 -13.57 -24.93
C ALA A 381 1.02 -12.57 -25.53
N VAL A 382 0.75 -11.26 -25.47
CA VAL A 382 1.65 -10.20 -25.95
C VAL A 382 3.02 -10.27 -25.26
N LEU A 383 3.04 -10.54 -23.95
CA LEU A 383 4.29 -10.68 -23.18
C LEU A 383 5.14 -11.89 -23.58
N ARG A 384 4.56 -12.87 -24.29
CA ARG A 384 5.25 -14.08 -24.78
C ARG A 384 5.88 -13.91 -26.16
N LEU A 385 5.57 -12.81 -26.85
CA LEU A 385 6.11 -12.56 -28.18
C LEU A 385 7.63 -12.33 -28.12
N PRO A 386 8.40 -12.87 -29.11
CA PRO A 386 9.84 -12.68 -29.18
C PRO A 386 10.22 -11.21 -29.37
N GLU A 387 11.48 -10.85 -29.09
CA GLU A 387 11.98 -9.47 -29.28
C GLU A 387 11.76 -8.97 -30.71
N THR A 388 12.09 -9.80 -31.70
CA THR A 388 11.86 -9.53 -33.13
C THR A 388 10.62 -10.25 -33.62
N LEU A 389 9.67 -9.52 -34.17
CA LEU A 389 8.39 -10.07 -34.63
C LEU A 389 8.44 -10.45 -36.11
N SER A 390 7.67 -11.48 -36.47
CA SER A 390 7.40 -11.78 -37.88
C SER A 390 6.42 -10.76 -38.47
N LYS A 391 6.42 -10.62 -39.81
CA LYS A 391 5.44 -9.77 -40.51
C LYS A 391 3.99 -10.13 -40.17
N SER A 392 3.71 -11.42 -39.97
CA SER A 392 2.37 -11.90 -39.59
C SER A 392 2.00 -11.44 -38.18
N GLN A 393 2.94 -11.49 -37.24
CA GLN A 393 2.71 -11.06 -35.85
C GLN A 393 2.47 -9.55 -35.76
N ILE A 394 3.25 -8.76 -36.51
CA ILE A 394 3.04 -7.30 -36.57
C ILE A 394 1.66 -6.98 -37.13
N ALA A 395 1.28 -7.60 -38.25
CA ALA A 395 -0.05 -7.41 -38.84
C ALA A 395 -1.18 -7.77 -37.87
N GLN A 396 -1.03 -8.88 -37.15
CA GLN A 396 -1.99 -9.33 -36.14
C GLN A 396 -2.12 -8.35 -34.97
N LEU A 397 -1.01 -7.83 -34.44
CA LEU A 397 -1.02 -6.84 -33.36
C LEU A 397 -1.69 -5.53 -33.81
N ILE A 398 -1.39 -5.07 -35.02
CA ILE A 398 -2.02 -3.87 -35.60
C ILE A 398 -3.53 -4.08 -35.78
N GLU A 399 -3.95 -5.24 -36.27
CA GLU A 399 -5.37 -5.55 -36.42
C GLU A 399 -6.08 -5.61 -35.05
N LEU A 400 -5.44 -6.25 -34.06
CA LEU A 400 -5.95 -6.33 -32.70
C LEU A 400 -6.09 -4.93 -32.08
N ASP A 401 -5.06 -4.08 -32.19
CA ASP A 401 -5.06 -2.71 -31.66
C ASP A 401 -6.23 -1.89 -32.22
N LYS A 402 -6.49 -2.02 -33.53
CA LYS A 402 -7.63 -1.39 -34.19
C LYS A 402 -8.97 -1.92 -33.68
N LYS A 403 -9.11 -3.23 -33.48
CA LYS A 403 -10.34 -3.84 -32.95
C LYS A 403 -10.65 -3.38 -31.53
N ILE A 404 -9.63 -3.17 -30.70
CA ILE A 404 -9.81 -2.78 -29.30
C ILE A 404 -9.84 -1.27 -29.06
N ALA A 405 -9.63 -0.45 -30.09
CA ALA A 405 -9.48 1.01 -29.96
C ALA A 405 -10.63 1.66 -29.15
N GLN A 406 -11.87 1.22 -29.38
CA GLN A 406 -13.09 1.75 -28.74
C GLN A 406 -13.43 1.08 -27.40
N LEU A 407 -12.70 0.03 -26.98
CA LEU A 407 -12.94 -0.64 -25.71
C LEU A 407 -12.33 0.17 -24.57
N ASP A 408 -13.10 0.51 -23.54
CA ASP A 408 -12.64 1.33 -22.40
C ASP A 408 -12.49 0.52 -21.10
N SER A 409 -12.41 -0.81 -21.20
CA SER A 409 -12.15 -1.64 -20.03
C SER A 409 -10.70 -1.48 -19.55
N VAL A 410 -10.47 -1.65 -18.25
CA VAL A 410 -9.12 -1.63 -17.66
C VAL A 410 -8.18 -2.60 -18.37
N ALA A 411 -8.67 -3.81 -18.69
CA ALA A 411 -7.91 -4.81 -19.41
C ALA A 411 -7.58 -4.37 -20.85
N ALA A 412 -8.55 -3.82 -21.59
CA ALA A 412 -8.33 -3.33 -22.94
C ALA A 412 -7.34 -2.16 -22.99
N ASN A 413 -7.45 -1.20 -22.07
CA ASN A 413 -6.53 -0.07 -22.01
C ASN A 413 -5.09 -0.51 -21.68
N ARG A 414 -4.91 -1.51 -20.80
CA ARG A 414 -3.58 -2.11 -20.55
C ARG A 414 -3.05 -2.89 -21.74
N LEU A 415 -3.91 -3.62 -22.45
CA LEU A 415 -3.53 -4.32 -23.68
C LEU A 415 -3.05 -3.34 -24.75
N LYS A 416 -3.77 -2.22 -24.97
CA LYS A 416 -3.38 -1.14 -25.90
C LYS A 416 -1.97 -0.61 -25.61
N VAL A 417 -1.64 -0.38 -24.34
CA VAL A 417 -0.30 0.07 -23.92
C VAL A 417 0.75 -1.04 -24.16
N SER A 418 0.39 -2.29 -23.84
CA SER A 418 1.27 -3.45 -24.05
C SER A 418 1.60 -3.68 -25.52
N ILE A 419 0.64 -3.48 -26.43
CA ILE A 419 0.85 -3.56 -27.88
C ILE A 419 1.83 -2.48 -28.33
N VAL A 420 1.65 -1.22 -27.89
CA VAL A 420 2.58 -0.13 -28.18
C VAL A 420 3.99 -0.48 -27.72
N ALA A 421 4.16 -0.95 -26.48
CA ALA A 421 5.46 -1.34 -25.94
C ALA A 421 6.14 -2.45 -26.77
N VAL A 422 5.38 -3.46 -27.21
CA VAL A 422 5.91 -4.55 -28.04
C VAL A 422 6.28 -4.09 -29.45
N LEU A 423 5.49 -3.22 -30.07
CA LEU A 423 5.81 -2.65 -31.39
C LEU A 423 7.02 -1.71 -31.34
N VAL A 424 7.16 -0.93 -30.26
CA VAL A 424 8.35 -0.11 -29.99
C VAL A 424 9.59 -1.01 -29.87
N ARG A 425 9.48 -2.09 -29.08
CA ARG A 425 10.57 -3.05 -28.86
C ARG A 425 11.01 -3.72 -30.15
N ASP A 426 10.07 -4.11 -31.01
CA ASP A 426 10.35 -4.73 -32.31
C ASP A 426 11.11 -3.78 -33.25
N GLY A 427 10.68 -2.53 -33.34
CA GLY A 427 11.40 -1.49 -34.08
C GLY A 427 11.50 -1.71 -35.59
N SER A 428 10.72 -2.61 -36.19
CA SER A 428 10.69 -2.80 -37.65
C SER A 428 9.99 -1.64 -38.37
N ASP A 429 10.22 -1.51 -39.68
CA ASP A 429 9.62 -0.43 -40.50
C ASP A 429 8.09 -0.43 -40.43
N SER A 430 7.48 -1.62 -40.39
CA SER A 430 6.03 -1.77 -40.27
C SER A 430 5.53 -1.35 -38.89
N SER A 431 6.23 -1.70 -37.82
CA SER A 431 5.89 -1.28 -36.45
C SER A 431 6.04 0.24 -36.28
N ILE A 432 7.14 0.82 -36.75
CA ILE A 432 7.39 2.27 -36.70
C ILE A 432 6.32 3.04 -37.49
N ALA A 433 6.01 2.60 -38.72
CA ALA A 433 5.01 3.27 -39.55
C ALA A 433 3.62 3.28 -38.90
N TYR A 434 3.24 2.20 -38.21
CA TYR A 434 1.98 2.17 -37.47
C TYR A 434 2.00 3.10 -36.26
N LEU A 435 3.05 3.07 -35.44
CA LEU A 435 3.22 3.95 -34.29
C LEU A 435 3.20 5.44 -34.69
N GLN A 436 3.84 5.80 -35.81
CA GLN A 436 3.77 7.14 -36.38
C GLN A 436 2.34 7.53 -36.75
N SER A 437 1.57 6.64 -37.37
CA SER A 437 0.18 6.92 -37.74
C SER A 437 -0.72 7.17 -36.51
N LEU A 438 -0.53 6.40 -35.42
CA LEU A 438 -1.24 6.63 -34.16
C LEU A 438 -0.86 7.98 -33.55
N TYR A 439 0.43 8.30 -33.58
CA TYR A 439 0.92 9.59 -33.10
C TYR A 439 0.28 10.73 -33.91
N GLU A 440 0.33 10.71 -35.24
CA GLU A 440 -0.26 11.75 -36.09
C GLU A 440 -1.75 11.94 -35.85
N GLN A 441 -2.49 10.87 -35.55
CA GLN A 441 -3.93 10.88 -35.28
C GLN A 441 -4.35 11.36 -33.89
N ALA A 442 -3.40 11.77 -33.04
CA ALA A 442 -3.70 12.21 -31.67
C ALA A 442 -4.25 11.12 -30.75
N ASP A 443 -3.74 9.89 -30.90
CA ASP A 443 -4.05 8.78 -30.00
C ASP A 443 -3.70 9.15 -28.53
N PRO A 444 -4.54 8.80 -27.54
CA PRO A 444 -4.25 9.04 -26.12
C PRO A 444 -2.90 8.53 -25.63
N ARG A 445 -2.33 7.51 -26.30
CA ARG A 445 -1.04 6.87 -25.98
C ARG A 445 0.17 7.58 -26.59
N ARG A 446 0.01 8.83 -27.04
CA ARG A 446 1.08 9.63 -27.68
C ARG A 446 2.36 9.67 -26.85
N LYS A 447 2.24 9.81 -25.53
CA LYS A 447 3.39 9.90 -24.62
C LYS A 447 4.19 8.60 -24.58
N GLU A 448 3.49 7.46 -24.46
CA GLU A 448 4.08 6.12 -24.46
C GLU A 448 4.77 5.82 -25.80
N ILE A 449 4.14 6.23 -26.91
CA ILE A 449 4.72 6.09 -28.25
C ILE A 449 6.00 6.94 -28.39
N ALA A 450 5.95 8.22 -28.00
CA ALA A 450 7.07 9.14 -28.09
C ALA A 450 8.26 8.66 -27.24
N PHE A 451 8.00 8.30 -25.98
CA PHE A 451 8.98 7.74 -25.07
C PHE A 451 9.66 6.51 -25.67
N GLY A 452 8.85 5.54 -26.11
CA GLY A 452 9.35 4.30 -26.67
C GLY A 452 10.18 4.49 -27.94
N ALA A 453 9.73 5.37 -28.84
CA ALA A 453 10.47 5.69 -30.06
C ALA A 453 11.85 6.30 -29.76
N ALA A 454 11.93 7.17 -28.75
CA ALA A 454 13.18 7.81 -28.32
C ALA A 454 14.17 6.81 -27.69
N GLU A 455 13.67 5.87 -26.88
CA GLU A 455 14.50 4.82 -26.26
C GLU A 455 15.10 3.88 -27.31
N LYS A 456 14.32 3.53 -28.35
CA LYS A 456 14.73 2.66 -29.45
C LYS A 456 15.13 3.44 -30.71
N LEU A 457 15.96 4.48 -30.55
CA LEU A 457 16.44 5.26 -31.68
C LEU A 457 17.29 4.40 -32.65
N THR A 458 16.93 4.45 -33.92
CA THR A 458 17.63 3.84 -35.05
C THR A 458 17.78 4.87 -36.17
N ARG A 459 18.54 4.51 -37.21
CA ARG A 459 18.60 5.32 -38.44
C ARG A 459 17.23 5.45 -39.14
N ARG A 460 16.31 4.51 -38.91
CA ARG A 460 15.04 4.40 -39.62
C ARG A 460 13.93 5.24 -38.99
N ASN A 461 13.79 5.23 -37.67
CA ASN A 461 12.85 6.10 -36.94
C ASN A 461 13.45 7.47 -36.57
N TRP A 462 14.63 7.82 -37.09
CA TRP A 462 15.29 9.10 -36.80
C TRP A 462 14.37 10.30 -37.03
N ASP A 463 13.65 10.35 -38.16
CA ASP A 463 12.77 11.48 -38.47
C ASP A 463 11.59 11.55 -37.48
N PHE A 464 11.11 10.40 -37.00
CA PHE A 464 10.05 10.34 -36.00
C PHE A 464 10.52 10.87 -34.64
N VAL A 465 11.68 10.40 -34.17
CA VAL A 465 12.22 10.82 -32.88
C VAL A 465 12.44 12.33 -32.85
N ILE A 466 12.95 12.90 -33.94
CA ILE A 466 13.08 14.35 -34.10
C ILE A 466 11.74 15.08 -33.96
N GLU A 467 10.66 14.55 -34.53
CA GLU A 467 9.35 15.17 -34.43
C GLU A 467 8.78 15.15 -33.01
N VAL A 468 8.98 14.05 -32.27
CA VAL A 468 8.44 13.91 -30.90
C VAL A 468 9.33 14.53 -29.83
N LEU A 469 10.59 14.89 -30.15
CA LEU A 469 11.57 15.48 -29.21
C LEU A 469 10.97 16.56 -28.28
N PRO A 470 10.22 17.56 -28.78
CA PRO A 470 9.69 18.63 -27.92
C PRO A 470 8.60 18.16 -26.94
N GLU A 471 7.99 16.99 -27.17
CA GLU A 471 6.94 16.42 -26.31
C GLU A 471 7.51 15.50 -25.22
N LEU A 472 8.79 15.11 -25.32
CA LEU A 472 9.44 14.25 -24.34
C LEU A 472 9.66 14.98 -23.00
N GLU A 473 9.73 14.21 -21.93
CA GLU A 473 10.19 14.69 -20.62
C GLU A 473 11.71 14.96 -20.65
N ALA A 474 12.18 15.91 -19.84
CA ALA A 474 13.54 16.45 -19.94
C ALA A 474 14.64 15.38 -19.92
N ASP A 475 14.58 14.41 -19.00
CA ASP A 475 15.57 13.33 -18.86
C ASP A 475 15.58 12.39 -20.09
N VAL A 476 14.39 12.10 -20.62
CA VAL A 476 14.21 11.24 -21.80
C VAL A 476 14.71 11.98 -23.03
N ALA A 477 14.38 13.26 -23.15
CA ALA A 477 14.80 14.13 -24.24
C ALA A 477 16.34 14.30 -24.27
N LYS A 478 16.96 14.52 -23.11
CA LYS A 478 18.43 14.54 -22.92
C LYS A 478 19.07 13.24 -23.43
N THR A 479 18.51 12.09 -23.04
CA THR A 479 18.98 10.79 -23.51
C THR A 479 18.81 10.63 -25.02
N ALA A 480 17.67 11.07 -25.57
CA ALA A 480 17.38 11.05 -27.00
C ALA A 480 18.36 11.93 -27.80
N LEU A 481 18.66 13.14 -27.33
CA LEU A 481 19.64 14.06 -27.93
C LEU A 481 21.04 13.42 -27.99
N ALA A 482 21.48 12.82 -26.89
CA ALA A 482 22.75 12.11 -26.84
C ALA A 482 22.79 10.90 -27.80
N ASN A 483 21.68 10.19 -27.97
CA ASN A 483 21.59 9.08 -28.91
C ASN A 483 21.50 9.54 -30.37
N LEU A 484 20.83 10.66 -30.68
CA LEU A 484 20.77 11.26 -32.01
C LEU A 484 22.16 11.62 -32.54
N LYS A 485 23.06 12.06 -31.66
CA LYS A 485 24.46 12.34 -32.00
C LYS A 485 25.23 11.09 -32.44
N LYS A 486 24.83 9.90 -31.98
CA LYS A 486 25.45 8.62 -32.36
C LYS A 486 24.98 8.13 -33.74
N ILE A 487 23.91 8.71 -34.29
CA ILE A 487 23.42 8.35 -35.63
C ILE A 487 24.21 9.15 -36.68
N SER A 488 24.81 8.44 -37.64
CA SER A 488 25.49 9.05 -38.79
C SER A 488 24.49 9.55 -39.84
N LYS A 489 23.60 10.47 -39.44
CA LYS A 489 22.61 11.17 -40.29
C LYS A 489 22.61 12.65 -39.91
N TRP A 490 22.61 13.51 -40.92
CA TRP A 490 22.65 14.96 -40.77
C TRP A 490 21.35 15.58 -41.31
N PRO A 491 20.75 16.54 -40.59
CA PRO A 491 19.59 17.26 -41.10
C PRO A 491 19.93 18.05 -42.37
N LYS A 492 19.09 17.91 -43.40
CA LYS A 492 19.15 18.73 -44.63
C LYS A 492 18.11 19.85 -44.66
N SER A 493 17.20 19.85 -43.69
CA SER A 493 16.10 20.79 -43.55
C SER A 493 16.23 21.58 -42.25
N PRO A 494 15.59 22.75 -42.14
CA PRO A 494 15.57 23.56 -40.92
C PRO A 494 14.86 22.84 -39.75
N ARG A 495 13.89 21.98 -40.05
CA ARG A 495 12.96 21.40 -39.08
C ARG A 495 13.62 20.64 -37.91
N PRO A 496 14.64 19.77 -38.10
CA PRO A 496 15.31 19.11 -36.99
C PRO A 496 16.08 20.06 -36.06
N TYR A 497 16.74 21.08 -36.60
CA TYR A 497 17.41 22.11 -35.79
C TYR A 497 16.39 22.86 -34.94
N ARG A 498 15.25 23.21 -35.54
CA ARG A 498 14.14 23.86 -34.82
C ARG A 498 13.61 23.01 -33.68
N ARG A 499 13.37 21.71 -33.91
CA ARG A 499 12.85 20.80 -32.87
C ARG A 499 13.79 20.69 -31.68
N VAL A 500 15.10 20.68 -31.91
CA VAL A 500 16.10 20.69 -30.84
C VAL A 500 16.09 22.02 -30.08
N LEU A 501 16.01 23.16 -30.78
CA LEU A 501 15.96 24.47 -30.14
C LEU A 501 14.66 24.70 -29.36
N GLN A 502 13.52 24.22 -29.83
CA GLN A 502 12.24 24.29 -29.11
C GLN A 502 12.24 23.50 -27.80
N LEU A 503 13.13 22.52 -27.67
CA LEU A 503 13.23 21.69 -26.47
C LEU A 503 14.07 22.37 -25.37
N THR A 504 14.96 23.31 -25.71
CA THR A 504 16.01 23.78 -24.77
C THR A 504 15.45 24.52 -23.55
N ASP A 505 14.30 25.17 -23.65
CA ASP A 505 13.67 25.89 -22.53
C ASP A 505 13.16 24.97 -21.41
N ARG A 506 13.08 23.67 -21.70
CA ARG A 506 12.61 22.63 -20.76
C ARG A 506 13.74 21.76 -20.22
N LEU A 507 14.98 22.00 -20.63
CA LEU A 507 16.14 21.18 -20.25
C LEU A 507 16.93 21.81 -19.09
N ASP A 508 17.55 20.95 -18.29
CA ASP A 508 18.60 21.34 -17.34
C ASP A 508 19.90 21.69 -18.08
N ASP A 509 20.91 22.18 -17.36
CA ASP A 509 22.18 22.59 -17.96
C ASP A 509 22.85 21.47 -18.75
N ASP A 510 22.82 20.24 -18.23
CA ASP A 510 23.36 19.06 -18.91
C ASP A 510 22.56 18.71 -20.19
N GLY A 511 21.23 18.89 -20.18
CA GLY A 511 20.37 18.68 -21.34
C GLY A 511 20.60 19.74 -22.41
N ILE A 512 20.79 21.00 -22.02
CA ILE A 512 21.18 22.09 -22.92
C ILE A 512 22.55 21.78 -23.54
N ASP A 513 23.50 21.30 -22.74
CA ASP A 513 24.80 20.85 -23.23
C ASP A 513 24.67 19.71 -24.25
N ALA A 514 23.77 18.74 -24.01
CA ALA A 514 23.48 17.67 -24.96
C ALA A 514 22.86 18.19 -26.27
N ALA A 515 21.97 19.19 -26.19
CA ALA A 515 21.36 19.85 -27.35
C ALA A 515 22.42 20.61 -28.17
N ILE A 516 23.25 21.43 -27.52
CA ILE A 516 24.36 22.15 -28.16
C ILE A 516 25.32 21.16 -28.82
N ALA A 517 25.72 20.11 -28.10
CA ALA A 517 26.63 19.09 -28.61
C ALA A 517 26.07 18.33 -29.82
N LEU A 518 24.74 18.20 -29.94
CA LEU A 518 24.07 17.63 -31.10
C LEU A 518 24.06 18.61 -32.28
N LEU A 519 23.72 19.88 -32.05
CA LEU A 519 23.72 20.93 -33.07
C LEU A 519 25.12 21.13 -33.67
N GLU A 520 26.15 21.17 -32.82
CA GLU A 520 27.55 21.26 -33.23
C GLU A 520 27.99 20.05 -34.05
N TYR A 521 27.62 18.85 -33.61
CA TYR A 521 27.89 17.63 -34.36
C TYR A 521 27.24 17.64 -35.74
N TRP A 522 25.99 18.09 -35.86
CA TRP A 522 25.31 18.20 -37.15
C TRP A 522 25.92 19.23 -38.09
N GLN A 523 26.59 20.27 -37.56
CA GLN A 523 27.31 21.25 -38.37
C GLN A 523 28.80 20.93 -38.55
N GLY A 524 29.30 19.85 -37.95
CA GLY A 524 30.72 19.46 -38.00
C GLY A 524 31.63 20.37 -37.16
N TYR A 525 31.10 21.09 -36.17
CA TYR A 525 31.88 21.90 -35.24
C TYR A 525 32.46 21.04 -34.10
N VAL A 526 33.58 21.51 -33.53
CA VAL A 526 34.15 20.93 -32.31
C VAL A 526 33.29 21.33 -31.12
N SER A 527 32.97 20.38 -30.25
CA SER A 527 31.96 20.65 -29.23
C SER A 527 32.42 21.65 -28.16
N SER A 528 31.58 22.67 -27.94
CA SER A 528 31.74 23.71 -26.93
C SER A 528 30.85 23.52 -25.70
N ALA A 529 30.02 22.47 -25.67
CA ALA A 529 29.24 22.05 -24.52
C ALA A 529 30.10 21.97 -23.24
N GLY A 530 29.60 22.58 -22.16
CA GLY A 530 30.27 22.72 -20.85
C GLY A 530 31.47 23.68 -20.83
N LYS A 531 31.86 24.27 -21.96
CA LYS A 531 33.01 25.22 -22.08
C LYS A 531 32.56 26.67 -22.23
N VAL A 532 31.32 26.89 -22.67
CA VAL A 532 30.69 28.20 -22.87
C VAL A 532 29.41 28.22 -22.04
N PRO A 533 29.08 29.34 -21.35
CA PRO A 533 27.79 29.47 -20.68
C PRO A 533 26.61 29.16 -21.62
N ASN A 534 25.69 28.32 -21.15
CA ASN A 534 24.57 27.77 -21.91
C ASN A 534 23.71 28.84 -22.57
N ASP A 535 23.41 29.92 -21.85
CA ASP A 535 22.68 31.10 -22.33
C ASP A 535 23.33 31.73 -23.58
N LYS A 536 24.66 31.89 -23.56
CA LYS A 536 25.42 32.48 -24.67
C LYS A 536 25.50 31.55 -25.87
N ALA A 537 25.69 30.26 -25.62
CA ALA A 537 25.76 29.25 -26.67
C ALA A 537 24.40 29.09 -27.38
N LEU A 538 23.30 29.02 -26.63
CA LEU A 538 21.93 28.99 -27.18
C LEU A 538 21.61 30.25 -27.98
N ALA A 539 21.90 31.44 -27.45
CA ALA A 539 21.69 32.70 -28.16
C ALA A 539 22.52 32.79 -29.46
N ALA A 540 23.67 32.12 -29.53
CA ALA A 540 24.44 32.01 -30.77
C ALA A 540 23.77 31.05 -31.78
N TRP A 541 23.25 29.91 -31.31
CA TRP A 541 22.54 28.94 -32.13
C TRP A 541 21.20 29.47 -32.68
N GLN A 542 20.43 30.19 -31.87
CA GLN A 542 19.20 30.87 -32.30
C GLN A 542 19.50 31.91 -33.40
N ARG A 543 20.54 32.74 -33.22
CA ARG A 543 21.01 33.68 -34.25
C ARG A 543 21.51 32.99 -35.52
N TRP A 544 22.23 31.88 -35.36
CA TRP A 544 22.69 31.07 -36.49
C TRP A 544 21.50 30.49 -37.27
N TYR A 545 20.49 29.96 -36.58
CA TYR A 545 19.29 29.40 -37.20
C TYR A 545 18.53 30.47 -38.00
N ALA A 546 18.25 31.62 -37.39
CA ALA A 546 17.56 32.74 -38.04
C ALA A 546 18.33 33.28 -39.26
N LYS A 547 19.67 33.31 -39.21
CA LYS A 547 20.51 33.73 -40.34
C LYS A 547 20.56 32.69 -41.46
N THR A 548 20.57 31.41 -41.11
CA THR A 548 20.73 30.29 -42.06
C THR A 548 19.43 29.97 -42.77
N TYR A 549 18.30 30.16 -42.10
CA TYR A 549 16.95 29.88 -42.62
C TYR A 549 16.06 31.12 -42.49
N PRO A 550 16.30 32.19 -43.27
CA PRO A 550 15.58 33.46 -43.14
C PRO A 550 14.10 33.37 -43.58
N ASP A 551 13.74 32.37 -44.39
CA ASP A 551 12.37 32.12 -44.86
C ASP A 551 11.55 31.26 -43.89
N GLU A 552 12.18 30.72 -42.83
CA GLU A 552 11.50 29.97 -41.77
C GLU A 552 11.15 30.93 -40.63
N PRO A 553 9.96 30.78 -40.01
CA PRO A 553 9.57 31.63 -38.91
C PRO A 553 10.55 31.46 -37.73
N SER A 554 10.91 32.57 -37.10
CA SER A 554 11.78 32.58 -35.92
C SER A 554 11.13 31.83 -34.76
N LEU A 555 11.92 31.34 -33.81
CA LEU A 555 11.38 30.61 -32.65
C LEU A 555 10.36 31.48 -31.88
N ASP A 556 10.65 32.77 -31.73
CA ASP A 556 9.77 33.77 -31.11
C ASP A 556 8.45 33.97 -31.89
N GLU A 557 8.50 33.98 -33.23
CA GLU A 557 7.30 34.06 -34.08
C GLU A 557 6.47 32.78 -34.03
N ILE A 558 7.10 31.60 -33.91
CA ILE A 558 6.41 30.32 -33.78
C ILE A 558 5.82 30.16 -32.38
N GLU A 559 6.47 30.63 -31.31
CA GLU A 559 5.85 30.67 -29.98
C GLU A 559 4.64 31.60 -29.96
N ALA A 560 4.67 32.72 -30.69
CA ALA A 560 3.49 33.56 -30.87
C ALA A 560 2.37 32.86 -31.72
N THR A 561 2.75 32.05 -32.70
CA THR A 561 1.79 31.38 -33.62
C THR A 561 1.26 30.05 -33.09
N GLN A 562 2.10 29.20 -32.47
CA GLN A 562 1.71 28.00 -31.73
C GLN A 562 1.14 28.36 -30.37
N GLY A 563 1.60 29.44 -29.74
CA GLY A 563 0.93 30.09 -28.62
C GLY A 563 -0.48 30.48 -29.00
N SER A 564 -0.74 31.05 -30.19
CA SER A 564 -2.13 31.36 -30.61
C SER A 564 -2.94 30.16 -31.10
N VAL A 565 -2.39 29.11 -31.71
CA VAL A 565 -3.17 27.91 -32.14
C VAL A 565 -3.37 26.92 -30.99
N ALA A 566 -2.36 26.77 -30.12
CA ALA A 566 -2.48 26.05 -28.86
C ALA A 566 -3.21 26.90 -27.81
N GLU A 567 -3.23 28.23 -27.85
CA GLU A 567 -4.23 29.03 -27.12
C GLU A 567 -5.58 28.81 -27.77
N HIS A 568 -5.84 28.96 -29.07
CA HIS A 568 -7.22 28.75 -29.53
C HIS A 568 -7.76 27.32 -29.28
N ALA A 569 -6.92 26.27 -29.32
CA ALA A 569 -7.32 24.91 -28.93
C ALA A 569 -7.26 24.62 -27.42
N ALA A 570 -6.27 25.16 -26.69
CA ALA A 570 -6.19 25.05 -25.22
C ALA A 570 -7.11 26.07 -24.58
N THR A 571 -7.13 27.36 -24.88
CA THR A 571 -8.17 28.34 -24.51
C THR A 571 -9.60 27.87 -24.80
N ASP A 572 -9.91 27.08 -25.84
CA ASP A 572 -11.24 26.46 -25.96
C ASP A 572 -11.42 25.24 -25.03
N ALA A 573 -10.35 24.55 -24.63
CA ALA A 573 -10.32 23.51 -23.61
C ALA A 573 -10.00 23.98 -22.15
N PHE A 574 -9.54 25.23 -21.95
CA PHE A 574 -8.89 25.81 -20.76
C PHE A 574 -9.69 27.03 -20.29
N LYS A 575 -10.52 27.65 -21.14
CA LYS A 575 -11.73 28.33 -20.67
C LYS A 575 -12.69 27.38 -19.95
N SER A 576 -12.47 26.07 -20.02
CA SER A 576 -13.19 25.08 -19.22
C SER A 576 -12.59 24.85 -17.82
N ILE A 577 -11.44 25.45 -17.47
CA ILE A 577 -10.84 25.38 -16.12
C ILE A 577 -10.43 26.78 -15.67
N GLY A 578 -11.40 27.54 -15.15
CA GLY A 578 -11.24 28.96 -14.83
C GLY A 578 -10.34 29.24 -13.61
N HIS A 579 -9.27 30.01 -13.84
CA HIS A 579 -8.60 30.82 -12.81
C HIS A 579 -9.23 32.22 -12.79
N SER A 580 -9.51 32.78 -11.61
CA SER A 580 -10.34 33.98 -11.47
C SER A 580 -9.57 35.30 -11.30
N TRP A 581 -8.24 35.27 -11.17
CA TRP A 581 -7.42 36.43 -10.82
C TRP A 581 -6.27 36.70 -11.79
N ASP A 582 -6.10 37.98 -12.17
CA ASP A 582 -4.97 38.47 -12.98
C ASP A 582 -3.71 38.73 -12.12
N TYR A 583 -2.57 38.17 -12.54
CA TYR A 583 -1.30 38.25 -11.81
C TYR A 583 -0.80 39.68 -11.62
N GLU A 584 -0.87 40.53 -12.65
CA GLU A 584 -0.38 41.92 -12.54
C GLU A 584 -1.28 42.75 -11.61
N LYS A 585 -2.58 42.45 -11.55
CA LYS A 585 -3.50 43.02 -10.56
C LYS A 585 -3.13 42.58 -9.13
N LEU A 586 -2.85 41.29 -8.90
CA LEU A 586 -2.45 40.77 -7.58
C LEU A 586 -1.10 41.32 -7.11
N LYS A 587 -0.13 41.42 -8.01
CA LYS A 587 1.19 42.01 -7.74
C LYS A 587 1.06 43.48 -7.33
N THR A 588 0.22 44.24 -8.02
CA THR A 588 -0.09 45.63 -7.66
C THR A 588 -0.76 45.71 -6.27
N LEU A 589 -1.70 44.82 -5.97
CA LEU A 589 -2.38 44.74 -4.67
C LEU A 589 -1.38 44.48 -3.54
N VAL A 590 -0.52 43.47 -3.69
CA VAL A 590 0.47 43.05 -2.68
C VAL A 590 1.58 44.08 -2.47
N GLN A 591 1.95 44.85 -3.50
CA GLN A 591 2.93 45.93 -3.38
C GLN A 591 2.34 47.26 -2.86
N SER A 592 1.01 47.38 -2.83
CA SER A 592 0.35 48.63 -2.43
C SER A 592 0.33 48.82 -0.91
N LYS A 593 0.31 50.06 -0.45
CA LYS A 593 0.05 50.40 0.97
C LYS A 593 -1.32 49.93 1.47
N SER A 594 -2.23 49.56 0.56
CA SER A 594 -3.56 49.06 0.94
C SER A 594 -3.49 47.75 1.74
N ILE A 595 -2.39 46.99 1.61
CA ILE A 595 -2.17 45.76 2.37
C ILE A 595 -2.18 46.00 3.89
N GLU A 596 -1.78 47.19 4.34
CA GLU A 596 -1.77 47.56 5.76
C GLU A 596 -3.18 47.61 6.39
N ASN A 597 -4.23 47.68 5.57
CA ASN A 597 -5.62 47.67 6.00
C ASN A 597 -6.17 46.24 6.24
N GLY A 598 -5.40 45.20 5.95
CA GLY A 598 -5.80 43.81 6.19
C GLY A 598 -5.65 43.36 7.65
N SER A 599 -6.25 42.23 8.00
CA SER A 599 -6.26 41.64 9.34
C SER A 599 -5.64 40.26 9.35
N ALA A 600 -4.58 40.07 10.13
CA ALA A 600 -3.95 38.76 10.30
C ALA A 600 -4.91 37.69 10.86
N LYS A 601 -5.91 38.07 11.67
CA LYS A 601 -6.91 37.12 12.19
C LYS A 601 -7.83 36.60 11.08
N ARG A 602 -8.23 37.46 10.14
CA ARG A 602 -9.01 37.03 8.96
C ARG A 602 -8.12 36.35 7.93
N GLY A 603 -6.84 36.73 7.85
CA GLY A 603 -5.83 36.07 7.04
C GLY A 603 -5.65 34.60 7.39
N LEU A 604 -5.80 34.24 8.67
CA LEU A 604 -5.78 32.84 9.09
C LEU A 604 -6.98 32.04 8.55
N LEU A 605 -8.16 32.65 8.48
CA LEU A 605 -9.33 32.03 7.85
C LEU A 605 -9.12 31.89 6.34
N ALA A 606 -8.51 32.89 5.70
CA ALA A 606 -8.13 32.82 4.29
C ALA A 606 -7.07 31.73 4.02
N PHE A 607 -6.13 31.53 4.94
CA PHE A 607 -5.11 30.48 4.89
C PHE A 607 -5.70 29.07 4.96
N GLU A 608 -6.74 28.87 5.78
CA GLU A 608 -7.49 27.61 5.83
C GLU A 608 -8.41 27.43 4.61
N LYS A 609 -9.09 28.50 4.18
CA LYS A 609 -10.00 28.51 3.03
C LYS A 609 -9.28 28.23 1.70
N ALA A 610 -8.06 28.71 1.55
CA ALA A 610 -7.15 28.40 0.44
C ALA A 610 -6.45 27.04 0.61
N GLU A 611 -6.77 26.26 1.64
CA GLU A 611 -6.21 24.94 1.92
C GLU A 611 -4.70 24.90 2.19
N CYS A 612 -4.04 26.06 2.39
CA CYS A 612 -2.61 26.15 2.67
C CYS A 612 -2.22 25.34 3.94
N ALA A 613 -3.12 25.26 4.92
CA ALA A 613 -2.94 24.49 6.15
C ALA A 613 -2.81 22.97 5.94
N LYS A 614 -3.22 22.43 4.79
CA LYS A 614 -3.07 20.99 4.51
C LYS A 614 -1.60 20.58 4.36
N CYS A 615 -0.77 21.50 3.88
CA CYS A 615 0.65 21.21 3.59
C CYS A 615 1.60 22.05 4.43
N HIS A 616 1.23 23.27 4.81
CA HIS A 616 2.12 24.22 5.47
C HIS A 616 1.69 24.53 6.90
N ARG A 617 2.68 24.64 7.78
CA ARG A 617 2.50 25.10 9.15
C ARG A 617 2.63 26.62 9.24
N PHE A 618 1.73 27.26 9.99
CA PHE A 618 1.83 28.64 10.45
C PHE A 618 1.49 28.71 11.94
N GLY A 619 2.48 28.94 12.80
CA GLY A 619 2.36 28.81 14.25
C GLY A 619 2.12 27.34 14.65
N THR A 620 0.95 27.07 15.25
CA THR A 620 0.52 25.72 15.65
C THR A 620 -0.55 25.14 14.71
N ILE A 621 -0.86 25.81 13.59
CA ILE A 621 -1.93 25.43 12.66
C ILE A 621 -1.31 24.92 11.36
N GLY A 622 -1.82 23.79 10.87
CA GLY A 622 -1.39 23.12 9.65
C GLY A 622 -0.42 21.95 9.83
N ASP A 623 -0.05 21.30 8.73
CA ASP A 623 0.87 20.13 8.70
C ASP A 623 2.31 20.54 8.28
N SER A 624 3.29 19.66 8.45
CA SER A 624 4.71 19.89 8.13
C SER A 624 5.16 19.10 6.89
N VAL A 625 4.36 19.14 5.83
CA VAL A 625 4.66 18.51 4.53
C VAL A 625 5.50 19.45 3.66
N GLY A 626 5.08 20.71 3.59
CA GLY A 626 5.82 21.81 2.99
C GLY A 626 6.57 22.66 4.03
N PRO A 627 7.32 23.67 3.60
CA PRO A 627 8.08 24.53 4.50
C PRO A 627 7.19 25.27 5.50
N ASP A 628 7.67 25.41 6.74
CA ASP A 628 7.02 26.22 7.77
C ASP A 628 7.00 27.70 7.35
N LEU A 629 5.80 28.28 7.29
CA LEU A 629 5.54 29.64 6.84
C LEU A 629 5.49 30.66 7.99
N THR A 630 5.63 30.23 9.25
CA THR A 630 5.57 31.10 10.45
C THR A 630 6.57 32.25 10.38
N THR A 631 7.75 32.02 9.78
CA THR A 631 8.82 33.02 9.65
C THR A 631 9.09 33.39 8.18
N LEU A 632 8.11 33.21 7.29
CA LEU A 632 8.25 33.45 5.85
C LEU A 632 8.69 34.89 5.52
N ALA A 633 8.07 35.89 6.17
CA ALA A 633 8.34 37.32 6.01
C ALA A 633 9.79 37.77 6.28
N LYS A 634 10.59 36.93 6.97
CA LYS A 634 12.02 37.18 7.25
C LYS A 634 12.93 36.71 6.12
N ARG A 635 12.45 35.81 5.25
CA ARG A 635 13.25 35.09 4.25
C ARG A 635 12.92 35.48 2.80
N PHE A 636 11.68 35.91 2.53
CA PHE A 636 11.21 36.20 1.17
C PHE A 636 10.50 37.56 1.11
N ARG A 637 10.53 38.18 -0.09
CA ARG A 637 9.79 39.40 -0.43
C ARG A 637 8.36 39.04 -0.83
N ASP A 638 7.43 39.98 -0.66
CA ASP A 638 6.00 39.74 -0.88
C ASP A 638 5.68 39.29 -2.31
N VAL A 639 6.42 39.79 -3.32
CA VAL A 639 6.29 39.37 -4.73
C VAL A 639 6.75 37.94 -4.94
N GLU A 640 7.82 37.50 -4.26
CA GLU A 640 8.33 36.13 -4.35
C GLU A 640 7.37 35.14 -3.70
N ILE A 641 6.70 35.56 -2.62
CA ILE A 641 5.64 34.80 -1.97
C ILE A 641 4.43 34.68 -2.91
N LEU A 642 4.03 35.75 -3.58
CA LEU A 642 2.95 35.73 -4.55
C LEU A 642 3.26 34.83 -5.75
N GLU A 643 4.45 34.94 -6.31
CA GLU A 643 4.90 34.11 -7.42
C GLU A 643 4.91 32.63 -7.05
N ALA A 644 5.40 32.27 -5.85
CA ALA A 644 5.37 30.89 -5.38
C ALA A 644 3.94 30.35 -5.13
N ILE A 645 2.96 31.21 -4.87
CA ILE A 645 1.56 30.80 -4.69
C ILE A 645 0.83 30.64 -6.02
N VAL A 646 1.10 31.53 -6.98
CA VAL A 646 0.44 31.55 -8.29
C VAL A 646 1.08 30.52 -9.24
N GLU A 647 2.41 30.37 -9.19
CA GLU A 647 3.20 29.47 -10.02
C GLU A 647 4.02 28.49 -9.15
N PRO A 648 3.39 27.60 -8.37
CA PRO A 648 4.08 26.74 -7.41
C PRO A 648 5.08 25.76 -8.01
N SER A 649 4.97 25.47 -9.32
CA SER A 649 5.90 24.61 -10.06
C SER A 649 7.09 25.36 -10.68
N LYS A 650 7.16 26.70 -10.56
CA LYS A 650 8.21 27.53 -11.18
C LYS A 650 9.59 27.29 -10.57
N VAL A 651 9.65 27.24 -9.24
CA VAL A 651 10.89 26.99 -8.48
C VAL A 651 10.56 26.08 -7.30
N ILE A 652 11.01 24.83 -7.37
CA ILE A 652 10.78 23.82 -6.33
C ILE A 652 12.11 23.50 -5.63
N SER A 653 12.17 23.70 -4.31
CA SER A 653 13.34 23.31 -3.53
C SER A 653 13.48 21.79 -3.53
N GLU A 654 14.70 21.28 -3.68
CA GLU A 654 15.01 19.84 -3.75
C GLU A 654 14.38 19.02 -2.61
N GLN A 655 14.35 19.58 -1.38
CA GLN A 655 13.77 18.93 -0.20
C GLN A 655 12.23 18.75 -0.27
N TYR A 656 11.56 19.43 -1.18
CA TYR A 656 10.11 19.35 -1.43
C TYR A 656 9.79 18.96 -2.88
N ALA A 657 10.80 18.49 -3.63
CA ALA A 657 10.62 18.04 -5.01
C ALA A 657 9.65 16.86 -5.04
N SER A 658 8.61 16.99 -5.87
CA SER A 658 7.69 15.90 -6.14
C SER A 658 8.43 14.79 -6.88
N LYS A 659 8.11 13.54 -6.57
CA LYS A 659 8.57 12.36 -7.31
C LYS A 659 7.38 11.48 -7.61
N THR A 660 7.42 10.79 -8.73
CA THR A 660 6.47 9.75 -9.09
C THR A 660 7.10 8.40 -8.78
N VAL A 661 6.54 7.72 -7.78
CA VAL A 661 6.86 6.32 -7.48
C VAL A 661 6.02 5.46 -8.41
N ILE A 662 6.68 4.74 -9.30
CA ILE A 662 6.09 3.73 -10.17
C ILE A 662 6.33 2.39 -9.49
N THR A 663 5.25 1.67 -9.27
CA THR A 663 5.27 0.36 -8.63
C THR A 663 5.34 -0.75 -9.67
N VAL A 664 5.78 -1.94 -9.26
CA VAL A 664 5.90 -3.14 -10.11
C VAL A 664 4.56 -3.62 -10.69
N ASP A 665 3.44 -3.22 -10.09
CA ASP A 665 2.07 -3.44 -10.59
C ASP A 665 1.54 -2.27 -11.45
N GLY A 666 2.39 -1.27 -11.72
CA GLY A 666 2.16 -0.14 -12.60
C GLY A 666 1.37 1.02 -11.97
N LEU A 667 1.16 1.03 -10.65
CA LEU A 667 0.54 2.17 -9.98
C LEU A 667 1.54 3.33 -9.86
N THR A 668 1.09 4.52 -10.21
CA THR A 668 1.88 5.74 -10.10
C THR A 668 1.42 6.55 -8.89
N HIS A 669 2.32 6.77 -7.94
CA HIS A 669 2.11 7.63 -6.79
C HIS A 669 2.98 8.88 -6.95
N SER A 670 2.37 10.00 -7.32
CA SER A 670 3.06 11.28 -7.43
C SER A 670 2.91 12.11 -6.16
N GLY A 671 4.03 12.54 -5.59
CA GLY A 671 4.04 13.33 -4.37
C GLY A 671 5.44 13.52 -3.78
N ILE A 672 5.53 14.16 -2.62
CA ILE A 672 6.80 14.27 -1.90
C ILE A 672 7.11 12.91 -1.29
N VAL A 673 8.25 12.33 -1.68
CA VAL A 673 8.68 11.00 -1.24
C VAL A 673 9.67 11.13 -0.08
N ALA A 674 9.30 10.59 1.08
CA ALA A 674 10.16 10.52 2.25
C ALA A 674 10.38 9.06 2.67
N GLU A 675 11.58 8.75 3.15
CA GLU A 675 11.89 7.47 3.79
C GLU A 675 11.49 7.54 5.27
N SER A 676 10.50 6.73 5.68
CA SER A 676 9.94 6.77 7.05
C SER A 676 10.53 5.67 7.96
N THR A 677 10.78 4.48 7.41
CA THR A 677 11.28 3.26 8.08
C THR A 677 12.14 2.45 7.10
N PRO A 678 13.07 1.59 7.58
CA PRO A 678 13.89 0.77 6.68
C PRO A 678 13.00 -0.21 5.89
N GLY A 679 12.78 0.07 4.61
CA GLY A 679 12.01 -0.80 3.70
C GLY A 679 10.82 -0.14 3.00
N GLU A 680 10.44 1.10 3.35
CA GLU A 680 9.22 1.75 2.85
C GLU A 680 9.48 3.17 2.34
N TYR A 681 8.72 3.59 1.32
CA TYR A 681 8.59 4.99 0.88
C TYR A 681 7.21 5.54 1.25
N VAL A 682 7.16 6.77 1.78
CA VAL A 682 5.91 7.49 2.00
C VAL A 682 5.77 8.59 0.95
N VAL A 683 4.73 8.50 0.13
CA VAL A 683 4.40 9.47 -0.91
C VAL A 683 3.28 10.39 -0.42
N THR A 684 3.56 11.68 -0.26
CA THR A 684 2.57 12.69 0.14
C THR A 684 2.02 13.42 -1.08
N LYS A 685 0.72 13.24 -1.37
CA LYS A 685 0.02 13.76 -2.56
C LYS A 685 -0.44 15.21 -2.36
N SER A 686 -0.89 15.84 -3.44
CA SER A 686 -1.35 17.24 -3.49
C SER A 686 -2.61 17.52 -2.67
N ASP A 687 -3.40 16.49 -2.35
CA ASP A 687 -4.57 16.58 -1.48
C ASP A 687 -4.21 16.44 0.02
N GLY A 688 -2.92 16.28 0.35
CA GLY A 688 -2.39 16.05 1.69
C GLY A 688 -2.42 14.59 2.15
N ARG A 689 -2.92 13.66 1.33
CA ARG A 689 -2.93 12.22 1.68
C ARG A 689 -1.53 11.62 1.56
N LYS A 690 -1.18 10.76 2.52
CA LYS A 690 0.06 9.98 2.54
C LYS A 690 -0.24 8.56 2.09
N THR A 691 0.51 8.07 1.09
CA THR A 691 0.45 6.67 0.63
C THR A 691 1.78 6.01 0.94
N VAL A 692 1.75 4.85 1.59
CA VAL A 692 2.95 4.04 1.83
C VAL A 692 3.13 3.08 0.66
N VAL A 693 4.36 2.93 0.19
CA VAL A 693 4.76 2.02 -0.89
C VAL A 693 5.99 1.25 -0.43
N ASP A 694 5.92 -0.08 -0.46
CA ASP A 694 7.04 -0.94 -0.07
C ASP A 694 8.17 -0.87 -1.09
N LYS A 695 9.43 -0.77 -0.66
CA LYS A 695 10.60 -0.68 -1.57
C LYS A 695 10.68 -1.82 -2.59
N PRO A 696 10.39 -3.10 -2.26
CA PRO A 696 10.38 -4.18 -3.24
C PRO A 696 9.26 -4.04 -4.30
N GLU A 697 8.21 -3.28 -3.99
CA GLU A 697 7.12 -3.01 -4.93
C GLU A 697 7.42 -1.78 -5.79
N VAL A 698 8.52 -1.04 -5.56
CA VAL A 698 8.91 0.09 -6.39
C VAL A 698 9.71 -0.39 -7.58
N ASP A 699 9.16 -0.19 -8.77
CA ASP A 699 9.84 -0.40 -10.05
C ASP A 699 10.78 0.77 -10.35
N SER A 700 10.31 2.01 -10.20
CA SER A 700 11.14 3.20 -10.36
C SER A 700 10.61 4.41 -9.59
N ILE A 701 11.50 5.36 -9.28
CA ILE A 701 11.13 6.67 -8.72
C ILE A 701 11.69 7.74 -9.63
N VAL A 702 10.81 8.49 -10.27
CA VAL A 702 11.16 9.51 -11.27
C VAL A 702 10.88 10.90 -10.69
N PRO A 703 11.76 11.90 -10.88
CA PRO A 703 11.44 13.29 -10.53
C PRO A 703 10.15 13.77 -11.22
N ASN A 704 9.35 14.58 -10.54
CA ASN A 704 8.14 15.17 -11.11
C ASN A 704 8.27 16.71 -11.06
N PRO A 705 8.27 17.40 -12.22
CA PRO A 705 8.43 18.86 -12.29
C PRO A 705 7.18 19.62 -11.78
N VAL A 706 6.08 18.92 -11.54
CA VAL A 706 4.85 19.51 -10.99
C VAL A 706 4.93 19.50 -9.47
N SER A 707 4.83 20.69 -8.87
CA SER A 707 4.78 20.85 -7.42
C SER A 707 3.57 20.14 -6.83
N VAL A 708 3.74 19.60 -5.61
CA VAL A 708 2.63 19.05 -4.83
C VAL A 708 1.70 20.16 -4.34
N MET A 709 2.18 21.41 -4.27
CA MET A 709 1.35 22.57 -4.00
C MET A 709 0.41 22.84 -5.20
N PRO A 710 -0.92 22.79 -5.03
CA PRO A 710 -1.86 23.02 -6.12
C PRO A 710 -1.77 24.44 -6.70
N SER A 711 -2.07 24.61 -7.99
CA SER A 711 -2.32 25.92 -8.58
C SER A 711 -3.75 26.40 -8.27
N GLY A 712 -4.02 27.70 -8.44
CA GLY A 712 -5.37 28.26 -8.23
C GLY A 712 -5.83 28.36 -6.78
N LEU A 713 -4.92 28.28 -5.80
CA LEU A 713 -5.25 28.36 -4.36
C LEU A 713 -5.95 29.68 -3.99
N LEU A 714 -5.71 30.75 -4.75
CA LEU A 714 -6.31 32.06 -4.54
C LEU A 714 -7.71 32.22 -5.17
N ASP A 715 -8.14 31.30 -6.04
CA ASP A 715 -9.41 31.43 -6.79
C ASP A 715 -10.64 31.39 -5.89
N ARG A 716 -10.51 30.81 -4.69
CA ARG A 716 -11.59 30.74 -3.68
C ARG A 716 -11.62 31.95 -2.75
N LEU A 717 -10.66 32.86 -2.89
CA LEU A 717 -10.51 34.03 -2.04
C LEU A 717 -11.00 35.28 -2.77
N THR A 718 -11.63 36.20 -2.03
CA THR A 718 -11.91 37.56 -2.51
C THR A 718 -10.65 38.43 -2.44
N GLU A 719 -10.65 39.58 -3.12
CA GLU A 719 -9.53 40.53 -3.08
C GLU A 719 -9.17 40.96 -1.63
N ASP A 720 -10.18 41.15 -0.77
CA ASP A 720 -10.00 41.46 0.64
C ASP A 720 -9.43 40.27 1.44
N GLU A 721 -9.86 39.04 1.13
CA GLU A 721 -9.32 37.83 1.76
C GLU A 721 -7.87 37.56 1.34
N ILE A 722 -7.51 37.83 0.08
CA ILE A 722 -6.12 37.77 -0.40
C ILE A 722 -5.27 38.82 0.33
N ARG A 723 -5.78 40.05 0.48
CA ARG A 723 -5.13 41.10 1.26
C ARG A 723 -4.89 40.65 2.70
N ASP A 724 -5.92 40.12 3.36
CA ASP A 724 -5.84 39.60 4.72
C ASP A 724 -4.83 38.43 4.84
N LEU A 725 -4.78 37.53 3.84
CA LEU A 725 -3.82 36.41 3.76
C LEU A 725 -2.38 36.91 3.67
N PHE A 726 -2.09 37.89 2.82
CA PHE A 726 -0.74 38.44 2.74
C PHE A 726 -0.36 39.19 4.01
N VAL A 727 -1.29 39.88 4.68
CA VAL A 727 -1.02 40.43 6.03
C VAL A 727 -0.63 39.35 7.03
N LEU A 728 -1.22 38.15 6.97
CA LEU A 728 -0.78 37.03 7.81
C LEU A 728 0.66 36.61 7.46
N LEU A 729 0.96 36.43 6.16
CA LEU A 729 2.23 35.87 5.68
C LEU A 729 3.43 36.84 5.75
N THR A 730 3.19 38.15 5.62
CA THR A 730 4.24 39.17 5.43
C THR A 730 4.40 40.14 6.62
N ASN A 731 3.44 40.21 7.54
CA ASN A 731 3.48 41.20 8.62
C ASN A 731 4.56 40.91 9.68
N ARG A 732 5.68 41.62 9.55
CA ARG A 732 6.84 41.60 10.46
C ARG A 732 6.54 42.07 11.90
N LYS A 733 5.38 42.71 12.14
CA LYS A 733 4.95 43.27 13.44
C LYS A 733 3.74 42.53 14.06
N SER A 734 3.30 41.41 13.49
CA SER A 734 2.16 40.67 14.04
C SER A 734 2.44 40.18 15.46
N GLN A 735 1.76 40.77 16.44
CA GLN A 735 1.77 40.31 17.85
C GLN A 735 1.31 38.84 17.99
N ILE A 736 0.61 38.29 16.99
CA ILE A 736 0.16 36.89 16.94
C ILE A 736 1.33 35.95 16.65
N ALA A 737 2.25 36.31 15.74
CA ALA A 737 3.47 35.54 15.48
C ALA A 737 4.42 35.52 16.69
N GLN A 738 4.54 36.65 17.41
CA GLN A 738 5.33 36.73 18.65
C GLN A 738 4.69 35.97 19.84
N LYS A 739 3.36 35.91 19.91
CA LYS A 739 2.64 35.16 20.96
C LYS A 739 2.70 33.64 20.74
N LEU A 740 2.81 33.19 19.49
CA LEU A 740 2.97 31.78 19.10
C LEU A 740 4.45 31.32 19.09
N GLU A 741 5.43 32.19 18.78
CA GLU A 741 6.87 31.88 18.95
C GLU A 741 7.26 31.71 20.44
N ARG A 742 6.59 32.39 21.36
CA ARG A 742 6.86 32.30 22.82
C ARG A 742 6.42 30.96 23.44
N THR A 743 5.40 30.30 22.89
CA THR A 743 4.94 28.98 23.34
C THR A 743 5.77 27.84 22.77
N SER A 744 6.38 27.99 21.58
CA SER A 744 7.22 26.93 20.97
C SER A 744 8.67 26.86 21.50
N ARG A 745 9.18 27.93 22.13
CA ARG A 745 10.56 28.02 22.66
C ARG A 745 10.73 27.57 24.12
N ARG A 746 9.66 27.26 24.86
CA ARG A 746 9.79 26.68 26.22
C ARG A 746 10.02 25.17 26.13
N ARG A 747 11.28 24.75 26.00
CA ARG A 747 11.71 23.47 26.58
C ARG A 747 11.71 23.64 28.11
N PRO A 748 11.10 22.74 28.90
CA PRO A 748 11.35 22.73 30.33
C PRO A 748 12.82 22.35 30.54
N SER A 749 13.56 23.25 31.19
CA SER A 749 14.81 22.93 31.86
C SER A 749 14.52 21.83 32.87
N ILE A 750 15.28 20.74 32.78
CA ILE A 750 15.43 19.79 33.88
C ILE A 750 16.38 20.51 34.85
N TYR A 751 15.99 20.62 36.13
CA TYR A 751 16.54 21.49 37.18
C TYR A 751 16.00 22.93 37.17
N GLU A 752 14.88 23.16 37.86
CA GLU A 752 14.81 23.77 39.22
C GLU A 752 13.42 23.50 39.83
#